data_AF-A0A562D0E0-F1
#
_entry.id   AF-A0A562D0E0-F1
#
_cell.length_a   1.000
_cell.length_b   1.000
_cell.length_c   1.000
_cell.angle_alpha   90.00
_cell.angle_beta   90.00
_cell.angle_gamma   90.00
#
_symmetry.space_group_name_H-M   'P 1'
#
loop_
_entity.id
_entity.type
_entity.pdbx_description
1 polymer ?
#
loop_
_entity_poly.entity_id
_entity_poly.type
_entity_poly.pdbx_seq_one_letter_code
_entity_poly.pdbx_strand_id
1 'polypeptide(L)'
;MRRLIAALAAVALTIGLPVLLVSPAQADITAPAAGTIKGTVTFKASGATDSSSLCINGSSAQTVMTLRNSTGGQVWTQTKSGAGAMDVTYDTHNVPNGSYTLEVSERDKKGTILCSNSTRNSTRSYTVQNVTQLDYTGVQTGAINTSVQVSATLVDPNKSPEGVAGKSVVFTLDEGNPDSSSITVTTNANGVASGSLAVNGDPRTAQLKAAFAGDTHFVGSSKTVTFEITKNPSTTTLLQPAQVVHSQPVSFTALVARGSGNGAPTGTVQFTVDGADLGSPVPVSGGQATSPSTSTLNAGNHTIGAVYSGDTTLAGSSAETKQLVVAKAPTATVLTSSGSPTVSGQTVTFTAKVDVVAPGAGTPTGGVQFDIDGDPYGTAVNLVGDTATLEVSDLLPGNHDVQATYNGTGNFASSTSATVTHGVELADTSVTLASSNPDAVAGEPLTFSAQVSVVAPGAGQPTGTVQFAADGEPIGAPVAVSNGVAVSPATGLDAGDHVITANYSGDNRFAGGSAMIDQEVESARTTTAVTTSPNPSVVGQPVTVTATVSPVSPATGTPEGAIRFTIDGAVVGIVDLVDGEAEIEVGTLERGNHEVKAQYLSGDANFRPSTSTTATHVVNKAATKTVVTSSSPVSAFGQPVTFTADVSVLAPGAGSPTGTVTFTDGDDVLGTADISSATGGVVSVTVDDLSIGQHAVVATYDGDDSFTGSTGSVSQKVQRAQTATTLTSSVNPSQSGQGIRFTATVAPVAPGAGEPSGTVQFTVNGANLGSPVALVDGAATSNLFSSLSPGTYRIAATYSGDPRFVGSSSVLDQGNGQEVTKGATSMELVADTPVADHGETVTFTVTVAGVAPANGKPTGVVQLWNGGTLLGAASLAPTSEPRTSTATFATAGLAPGSHEVRAVYVGNFNFEGTEATTVQAVGVAETVVGVASDANPSVYGDTVTLTATVANAQPGVAAPTGNVVFRSGDDVVGQAQVVTEDGTSTATLEVEGLTAGSHDITATYSGDVAHAGDTSPVLVQVVERAQPTLVAHDIADPVVDNYSRVEATLTGLGGEPLAGQALVFTTGPVLNGGVTSVCTAVTNADGYAKCDVPLRWGALIMQGFQVAFAGNDSYAPAVAEAPYYDPND
;
A
#
# COMPACT_ATOMS: atom_id res chain seq x y z
N MET A 1 -205.80 76.08 74.69
CA MET A 1 -207.13 76.75 74.57
C MET A 1 -206.89 78.17 74.11
N ARG A 2 -207.76 78.84 73.35
CA ARG A 2 -209.10 78.46 72.83
C ARG A 2 -209.01 78.38 71.30
N ARG A 3 -209.49 77.34 70.63
CA ARG A 3 -210.91 76.92 70.46
C ARG A 3 -211.79 78.05 69.93
N LEU A 4 -211.83 78.20 68.60
CA LEU A 4 -212.80 79.04 67.87
C LEU A 4 -212.74 80.53 68.34
N ILE A 5 -213.43 81.53 67.78
CA ILE A 5 -214.75 81.63 67.13
C ILE A 5 -214.65 82.65 65.98
N ALA A 6 -215.69 82.63 65.13
CA ALA A 6 -216.14 83.68 64.23
C ALA A 6 -215.99 85.15 64.70
N ALA A 7 -216.25 86.06 63.76
CA ALA A 7 -215.74 87.43 63.74
C ALA A 7 -214.20 87.44 63.58
N LEU A 8 -213.55 88.50 63.12
CA LEU A 8 -214.05 89.82 62.74
C LEU A 8 -214.06 89.97 61.21
N ALA A 9 -215.21 90.32 60.63
CA ALA A 9 -215.37 90.80 59.24
C ALA A 9 -214.84 89.87 58.12
N ALA A 10 -214.95 90.23 56.85
CA ALA A 10 -216.20 90.59 56.17
C ALA A 10 -216.53 89.40 55.23
N VAL A 11 -217.74 88.88 55.17
CA VAL A 11 -218.83 89.38 54.29
C VAL A 11 -218.25 89.68 52.89
N ALA A 12 -218.58 88.96 51.82
CA ALA A 12 -219.92 88.53 51.39
C ALA A 12 -219.82 87.22 50.55
N LEU A 13 -220.81 86.32 50.53
CA LEU A 13 -222.05 86.35 49.70
C LEU A 13 -221.78 86.46 48.17
N THR A 14 -222.48 85.80 47.24
CA THR A 14 -223.50 84.71 47.21
C THR A 14 -223.78 84.38 45.72
N ILE A 15 -224.64 83.38 45.44
CA ILE A 15 -225.79 83.43 44.48
C ILE A 15 -225.71 84.62 43.48
N GLY A 16 -225.52 84.45 42.17
CA GLY A 16 -226.39 83.69 41.27
C GLY A 16 -227.45 84.63 40.63
N LEU A 17 -228.03 84.24 39.48
CA LEU A 17 -229.11 84.99 38.76
C LEU A 17 -228.64 86.35 38.13
N PRO A 18 -229.40 86.96 37.18
CA PRO A 18 -228.89 87.09 35.80
C PRO A 18 -228.81 88.58 35.33
N VAL A 19 -229.34 88.86 34.12
CA VAL A 19 -229.57 90.15 33.45
C VAL A 19 -228.46 90.58 32.48
N LEU A 20 -228.86 90.67 31.20
CA LEU A 20 -228.17 91.43 30.15
C LEU A 20 -228.08 92.91 30.57
N LEU A 21 -226.95 93.31 31.16
CA LEU A 21 -226.57 94.72 31.32
C LEU A 21 -225.16 94.91 30.75
N VAL A 22 -225.15 95.46 29.55
CA VAL A 22 -223.97 95.73 28.71
C VAL A 22 -222.93 96.53 29.49
N SER A 23 -221.68 96.04 29.54
CA SER A 23 -220.53 96.71 30.18
C SER A 23 -219.23 96.46 29.37
N PRO A 24 -218.20 97.33 29.50
CA PRO A 24 -217.03 97.33 28.60
C PRO A 24 -215.88 96.37 29.02
N ALA A 25 -215.04 95.96 28.06
CA ALA A 25 -214.03 94.89 28.20
C ALA A 25 -212.63 95.34 28.73
N GLN A 26 -211.78 94.38 29.12
CA GLN A 26 -210.40 94.55 29.67
C GLN A 26 -209.33 93.77 28.84
N ALA A 27 -208.02 93.81 29.17
CA ALA A 27 -206.89 93.33 28.34
C ALA A 27 -206.08 92.19 29.00
N ASP A 28 -205.37 91.39 28.19
CA ASP A 28 -204.89 90.06 28.59
C ASP A 28 -203.42 89.74 28.23
N ILE A 29 -202.73 88.99 29.11
CA ILE A 29 -201.34 88.48 28.95
C ILE A 29 -201.39 86.96 28.82
N THR A 30 -200.98 86.46 27.66
CA THR A 30 -201.20 85.06 27.27
C THR A 30 -200.01 84.13 27.55
N ALA A 31 -198.76 84.62 27.61
CA ALA A 31 -197.59 83.78 27.93
C ALA A 31 -196.35 84.55 28.44
N PRO A 32 -195.41 83.90 29.16
CA PRO A 32 -195.48 82.55 29.73
C PRO A 32 -196.09 82.59 31.17
N ALA A 33 -196.15 81.45 31.84
CA ALA A 33 -196.50 81.37 33.27
C ALA A 33 -195.31 81.78 34.17
N ALA A 34 -195.58 82.18 35.41
CA ALA A 34 -194.56 82.63 36.37
C ALA A 34 -193.64 81.50 36.88
N GLY A 35 -192.35 81.77 37.10
CA GLY A 35 -191.40 80.77 37.64
C GLY A 35 -189.90 81.09 37.53
N THR A 36 -189.05 80.11 37.85
CA THR A 36 -187.59 80.19 37.68
C THR A 36 -187.19 79.96 36.22
N ILE A 37 -186.32 80.81 35.70
CA ILE A 37 -185.78 80.82 34.34
C ILE A 37 -184.25 80.68 34.39
N LYS A 38 -183.68 79.94 33.44
CA LYS A 38 -182.23 79.75 33.26
C LYS A 38 -181.97 79.69 31.75
N GLY A 39 -180.97 80.40 31.25
CA GLY A 39 -180.80 80.60 29.81
C GLY A 39 -181.83 81.59 29.24
N THR A 40 -182.58 81.21 28.21
CA THR A 40 -183.35 82.15 27.35
C THR A 40 -184.89 81.91 27.41
N VAL A 41 -185.73 82.97 27.32
CA VAL A 41 -187.20 82.94 27.56
C VAL A 41 -188.04 83.99 26.75
N THR A 42 -189.37 83.80 26.56
CA THR A 42 -190.27 84.61 25.67
C THR A 42 -191.67 84.96 26.28
N PHE A 43 -192.25 86.14 25.97
CA PHE A 43 -193.48 86.78 26.54
C PHE A 43 -194.53 87.24 25.47
N LYS A 44 -195.85 87.34 25.80
CA LYS A 44 -197.00 87.59 24.85
C LYS A 44 -198.27 88.31 25.40
N ALA A 45 -199.03 89.07 24.59
CA ALA A 45 -200.28 89.83 24.95
C ALA A 45 -201.35 90.01 23.82
N SER A 46 -202.60 90.37 24.19
CA SER A 46 -203.83 90.23 23.35
C SER A 46 -204.11 91.23 22.21
N GLY A 47 -203.97 92.55 22.43
CA GLY A 47 -204.15 93.60 21.42
C GLY A 47 -205.45 94.42 21.42
N ALA A 48 -205.33 95.65 20.93
CA ALA A 48 -206.41 96.64 20.81
C ALA A 48 -207.32 96.50 19.57
N THR A 49 -208.41 97.27 19.50
CA THR A 49 -209.52 97.16 18.51
C THR A 49 -210.05 98.52 17.96
N ASP A 50 -210.62 98.53 16.74
CA ASP A 50 -211.29 99.69 16.11
C ASP A 50 -212.63 99.25 15.48
N SER A 51 -213.69 100.03 15.67
CA SER A 51 -215.03 99.74 15.12
C SER A 51 -215.75 100.99 14.57
N SER A 52 -215.00 101.98 14.08
CA SER A 52 -215.56 103.22 13.51
C SER A 52 -215.73 103.15 11.98
N SER A 53 -216.89 103.56 11.45
CA SER A 53 -217.21 103.40 10.01
C SER A 53 -216.97 104.65 9.17
N LEU A 54 -217.36 105.83 9.68
CA LEU A 54 -217.36 107.10 8.93
C LEU A 54 -216.84 108.29 9.77
N CYS A 55 -216.19 108.02 10.91
CA CYS A 55 -215.55 109.05 11.72
C CYS A 55 -214.24 109.54 11.07
N ILE A 56 -214.26 110.80 10.64
CA ILE A 56 -213.07 111.52 10.14
C ILE A 56 -212.19 112.07 11.28
N ASN A 57 -212.65 112.02 12.54
CA ASN A 57 -211.89 112.45 13.72
C ASN A 57 -211.91 111.39 14.84
N GLY A 58 -210.72 110.92 15.23
CA GLY A 58 -210.46 109.99 16.33
C GLY A 58 -209.18 109.16 16.11
N SER A 59 -208.29 109.13 17.11
CA SER A 59 -206.98 108.44 17.04
C SER A 59 -207.07 106.91 16.98
N SER A 60 -206.13 106.26 16.31
CA SER A 60 -206.05 104.80 16.11
C SER A 60 -205.74 103.99 17.38
N ALA A 61 -206.04 102.68 17.32
CA ALA A 61 -205.82 101.71 18.39
C ALA A 61 -204.32 101.42 18.68
N GLN A 62 -203.95 100.94 19.88
CA GLN A 62 -202.54 100.77 20.33
C GLN A 62 -202.33 99.74 21.49
N THR A 63 -201.15 99.10 21.62
CA THR A 63 -200.74 98.13 22.68
C THR A 63 -199.29 98.35 23.21
N VAL A 64 -198.94 98.01 24.46
CA VAL A 64 -197.61 98.20 25.13
C VAL A 64 -197.27 97.04 26.10
N MET A 65 -195.98 96.68 26.30
CA MET A 65 -195.46 95.64 27.24
C MET A 65 -194.09 95.99 27.88
N THR A 66 -193.84 95.68 29.16
CA THR A 66 -192.64 96.10 29.95
C THR A 66 -192.17 95.04 30.97
N LEU A 67 -190.85 94.80 31.14
CA LEU A 67 -190.25 94.03 32.26
C LEU A 67 -189.49 94.95 33.23
N ARG A 68 -189.57 94.68 34.53
CA ARG A 68 -188.95 95.38 35.65
C ARG A 68 -188.24 94.41 36.61
N ASN A 69 -187.23 94.90 37.32
CA ASN A 69 -186.60 94.19 38.43
C ASN A 69 -187.42 94.36 39.72
N SER A 70 -186.99 93.72 40.81
CA SER A 70 -187.63 93.80 42.12
C SER A 70 -187.69 95.21 42.73
N THR A 71 -186.86 96.16 42.28
CA THR A 71 -186.90 97.58 42.71
C THR A 71 -187.83 98.45 41.83
N GLY A 72 -188.55 97.84 40.89
CA GLY A 72 -189.41 98.55 39.93
C GLY A 72 -188.64 99.22 38.78
N GLY A 73 -187.31 99.10 38.75
CA GLY A 73 -186.47 99.59 37.66
C GLY A 73 -186.72 98.80 36.38
N GLN A 74 -186.92 99.50 35.26
CA GLN A 74 -187.20 98.87 33.98
C GLN A 74 -185.98 98.09 33.46
N VAL A 75 -186.19 96.81 33.16
CA VAL A 75 -185.23 95.95 32.46
C VAL A 75 -185.42 96.07 30.95
N TRP A 76 -186.66 96.13 30.45
CA TRP A 76 -186.99 96.48 29.05
C TRP A 76 -188.46 96.91 28.86
N THR A 77 -188.81 97.57 27.73
CA THR A 77 -190.21 97.90 27.34
C THR A 77 -190.39 97.93 25.80
N GLN A 78 -191.61 97.80 25.29
CA GLN A 78 -191.92 97.73 23.85
C GLN A 78 -193.40 98.08 23.52
N THR A 79 -193.69 98.64 22.33
CA THR A 79 -195.01 99.21 21.95
C THR A 79 -195.43 98.86 20.51
N LYS A 80 -196.74 98.69 20.25
CA LYS A 80 -197.36 98.44 18.93
C LYS A 80 -198.53 99.40 18.64
N SER A 81 -198.65 99.89 17.40
CA SER A 81 -199.77 100.71 16.92
C SER A 81 -200.68 99.93 15.95
N GLY A 82 -201.97 100.29 15.89
CA GLY A 82 -203.00 99.53 15.19
C GLY A 82 -203.64 98.43 16.06
N ALA A 83 -204.59 97.70 15.50
CA ALA A 83 -205.31 96.62 16.20
C ALA A 83 -204.49 95.30 16.26
N GLY A 84 -204.70 94.49 17.30
CA GLY A 84 -204.18 93.11 17.46
C GLY A 84 -202.88 92.90 18.27
N ALA A 85 -202.56 91.62 18.56
CA ALA A 85 -201.60 91.06 19.54
C ALA A 85 -200.07 91.35 19.39
N MET A 86 -199.23 90.96 20.38
CA MET A 86 -197.78 91.29 20.51
C MET A 86 -196.92 90.30 21.37
N ASP A 87 -195.65 90.00 20.99
CA ASP A 87 -194.71 89.01 21.60
C ASP A 87 -193.20 89.48 21.72
N VAL A 88 -192.36 89.00 22.69
CA VAL A 88 -190.93 89.43 22.98
C VAL A 88 -189.99 88.36 23.64
N THR A 89 -188.63 88.34 23.47
CA THR A 89 -187.65 87.30 23.99
C THR A 89 -186.40 87.86 24.74
N TYR A 90 -185.75 87.12 25.69
CA TYR A 90 -184.64 87.57 26.60
C TYR A 90 -183.70 86.44 27.15
N ASP A 91 -182.44 86.70 27.60
CA ASP A 91 -181.42 85.75 28.19
C ASP A 91 -180.93 86.16 29.60
N THR A 92 -180.53 85.19 30.44
CA THR A 92 -180.25 85.36 31.88
C THR A 92 -178.77 85.28 32.32
N HIS A 93 -177.81 84.85 31.50
CA HIS A 93 -176.41 84.65 31.98
C HIS A 93 -175.69 85.93 32.39
N ASN A 94 -176.01 87.04 31.73
CA ASN A 94 -175.44 88.37 32.02
C ASN A 94 -176.17 89.06 33.20
N VAL A 95 -176.91 88.30 34.00
CA VAL A 95 -177.78 88.81 35.06
C VAL A 95 -177.48 88.05 36.35
N PRO A 96 -177.22 88.73 37.48
CA PRO A 96 -177.05 88.06 38.76
C PRO A 96 -178.27 87.20 39.12
N ASN A 97 -177.99 86.07 39.75
CA ASN A 97 -178.98 85.09 40.20
C ASN A 97 -179.99 85.75 41.17
N GLY A 98 -181.22 86.05 40.72
CA GLY A 98 -182.22 86.91 41.42
C GLY A 98 -183.61 86.99 40.71
N SER A 99 -184.52 87.91 41.10
CA SER A 99 -185.98 87.92 40.74
C SER A 99 -186.58 89.20 40.08
N TYR A 100 -187.67 89.07 39.27
CA TYR A 100 -188.17 90.05 38.25
C TYR A 100 -189.73 90.07 38.01
N THR A 101 -190.31 91.08 37.32
CA THR A 101 -191.78 91.32 37.07
C THR A 101 -192.10 91.97 35.68
N LEU A 102 -193.32 91.83 35.11
CA LEU A 102 -193.79 92.23 33.76
C LEU A 102 -195.15 92.99 33.77
N GLU A 103 -195.44 93.91 32.82
CA GLU A 103 -196.64 94.79 32.70
C GLU A 103 -197.13 95.02 31.24
N VAL A 104 -198.43 95.27 30.98
CA VAL A 104 -199.08 95.47 29.62
C VAL A 104 -200.23 96.51 29.59
N SER A 105 -200.48 97.18 28.45
CA SER A 105 -201.56 98.17 28.19
C SER A 105 -202.13 98.16 26.74
N GLU A 106 -203.42 98.43 26.51
CA GLU A 106 -204.16 98.40 25.20
C GLU A 106 -205.24 99.51 25.07
N ARG A 107 -205.44 100.12 23.88
CA ARG A 107 -206.37 101.26 23.62
C ARG A 107 -207.26 101.07 22.37
N ASP A 108 -208.59 101.13 22.52
CA ASP A 108 -209.60 100.89 21.47
C ASP A 108 -210.32 102.18 20.96
N LYS A 109 -210.91 102.17 19.75
CA LYS A 109 -211.62 103.30 19.08
C LYS A 109 -213.05 102.94 18.60
N LYS A 110 -214.06 103.80 18.81
CA LYS A 110 -215.48 103.55 18.45
C LYS A 110 -216.28 104.81 18.04
N GLY A 111 -217.34 104.65 17.22
CA GLY A 111 -218.35 105.69 16.94
C GLY A 111 -218.73 105.86 15.46
N THR A 112 -219.82 106.59 15.17
CA THR A 112 -220.43 106.68 13.81
C THR A 112 -220.38 108.08 13.18
N ILE A 113 -220.34 109.16 13.99
CA ILE A 113 -220.11 110.55 13.53
C ILE A 113 -219.19 111.25 14.55
N LEU A 114 -219.57 111.18 15.83
CA LEU A 114 -218.72 111.55 16.97
C LEU A 114 -218.10 110.26 17.53
N CYS A 115 -216.77 110.19 17.57
CA CYS A 115 -216.02 109.01 18.00
C CYS A 115 -215.38 109.18 19.38
N SER A 116 -215.22 108.06 20.10
CA SER A 116 -214.67 107.96 21.46
C SER A 116 -213.74 106.75 21.62
N ASN A 117 -212.79 106.83 22.57
CA ASN A 117 -211.72 105.86 22.78
C ASN A 117 -211.75 105.26 24.21
N SER A 118 -211.22 104.04 24.39
CA SER A 118 -211.19 103.26 25.64
C SER A 118 -209.82 102.60 25.89
N THR A 119 -209.43 102.21 27.11
CA THR A 119 -208.06 101.68 27.42
C THR A 119 -208.06 100.62 28.55
N ARG A 120 -207.14 99.63 28.52
CA ARG A 120 -207.16 98.33 29.26
C ARG A 120 -205.72 97.84 29.65
N ASN A 121 -205.42 97.26 30.84
CA ASN A 121 -204.02 96.93 31.35
C ASN A 121 -203.86 95.60 32.19
N SER A 122 -202.64 95.01 32.38
CA SER A 122 -202.32 93.76 33.21
C SER A 122 -200.81 93.48 33.58
N THR A 123 -200.42 92.50 34.47
CA THR A 123 -199.01 92.25 35.03
C THR A 123 -198.61 90.76 35.50
N ARG A 124 -197.29 90.35 35.70
CA ARG A 124 -196.75 88.95 36.10
C ARG A 124 -195.21 88.82 36.57
N SER A 125 -194.64 87.73 37.22
CA SER A 125 -193.22 87.67 37.83
C SER A 125 -192.29 86.36 37.72
N TYR A 126 -190.93 86.40 37.97
CA TYR A 126 -189.82 85.38 37.64
C TYR A 126 -188.45 85.35 38.48
N THR A 127 -187.50 84.36 38.33
CA THR A 127 -186.14 84.18 39.07
C THR A 127 -184.93 83.44 38.31
N VAL A 128 -183.59 83.50 38.65
CA VAL A 128 -182.33 82.99 37.89
C VAL A 128 -181.17 82.21 38.70
N GLN A 129 -180.33 81.24 38.15
CA GLN A 129 -179.16 80.47 38.82
C GLN A 129 -178.12 79.52 38.00
N ASN A 130 -176.75 79.44 38.28
CA ASN A 130 -175.61 78.65 37.57
C ASN A 130 -174.47 77.86 38.43
N VAL A 131 -173.53 76.95 37.92
CA VAL A 131 -172.49 76.05 38.66
C VAL A 131 -171.14 75.52 37.91
N THR A 132 -170.18 74.69 38.50
CA THR A 132 -168.88 74.12 37.87
C THR A 132 -168.31 72.69 38.33
N GLN A 133 -167.24 72.12 37.69
CA GLN A 133 -166.51 70.82 37.98
C GLN A 133 -164.96 70.77 37.60
N LEU A 134 -164.09 69.93 38.24
CA LEU A 134 -162.60 69.82 38.06
C LEU A 134 -161.95 68.39 37.98
N ASP A 135 -160.87 68.18 37.18
CA ASP A 135 -160.09 66.90 37.02
C ASP A 135 -158.55 67.06 36.84
N TYR A 136 -157.71 66.05 37.20
CA TYR A 136 -156.21 66.07 37.17
C TYR A 136 -155.57 65.26 36.01
N THR A 137 -154.42 65.73 35.47
CA THR A 137 -153.77 65.21 34.23
C THR A 137 -152.23 65.18 34.19
N GLY A 138 -151.49 65.49 35.26
CA GLY A 138 -150.01 65.55 35.28
C GLY A 138 -149.26 64.25 35.60
N VAL A 139 -147.91 64.29 35.69
CA VAL A 139 -147.05 63.10 35.90
C VAL A 139 -147.13 62.50 37.32
N GLN A 140 -146.60 61.28 37.50
CA GLN A 140 -146.74 60.46 38.72
C GLN A 140 -145.42 59.84 39.26
N THR A 141 -144.23 60.23 38.77
CA THR A 141 -142.95 59.73 39.30
C THR A 141 -141.80 60.74 39.12
N GLY A 142 -140.78 60.71 40.00
CA GLY A 142 -139.53 61.50 39.88
C GLY A 142 -138.44 61.10 40.87
N ALA A 143 -137.15 61.21 40.52
CA ALA A 143 -136.04 60.81 41.40
C ALA A 143 -135.83 61.78 42.58
N ILE A 144 -135.17 61.32 43.66
CA ILE A 144 -134.90 62.16 44.85
C ILE A 144 -134.16 63.45 44.50
N ASN A 145 -134.56 64.56 45.15
CA ASN A 145 -134.00 65.89 44.96
C ASN A 145 -134.15 66.43 43.51
N THR A 146 -135.30 66.18 42.88
CA THR A 146 -135.64 66.72 41.55
C THR A 146 -136.99 67.45 41.56
N SER A 147 -137.44 67.98 40.42
CA SER A 147 -138.75 68.63 40.26
C SER A 147 -139.45 68.15 38.99
N VAL A 148 -140.79 68.05 39.04
CA VAL A 148 -141.67 67.45 38.00
C VAL A 148 -142.82 68.38 37.62
N GLN A 149 -143.61 68.06 36.59
CA GLN A 149 -144.70 68.92 36.08
C GLN A 149 -146.11 68.33 36.34
N VAL A 150 -147.01 69.14 36.90
CA VAL A 150 -148.38 68.77 37.33
C VAL A 150 -149.46 69.62 36.65
N SER A 151 -150.70 69.10 36.47
CA SER A 151 -151.74 69.73 35.63
C SER A 151 -153.19 69.30 35.96
N ALA A 152 -154.20 70.16 35.76
CA ALA A 152 -155.65 69.92 35.99
C ALA A 152 -156.57 70.89 35.21
N THR A 153 -157.88 70.58 35.07
CA THR A 153 -158.87 71.32 34.22
C THR A 153 -160.23 71.57 34.92
N LEU A 154 -160.89 72.71 34.66
CA LEU A 154 -162.16 73.20 35.28
C LEU A 154 -163.24 73.67 34.25
N VAL A 155 -164.51 73.27 34.40
CA VAL A 155 -165.62 73.48 33.40
C VAL A 155 -167.01 73.81 34.00
N ASP A 156 -167.92 74.46 33.24
CA ASP A 156 -169.36 74.63 33.57
C ASP A 156 -170.25 73.59 32.83
N PRO A 157 -171.04 72.77 33.53
CA PRO A 157 -171.90 71.77 32.91
C PRO A 157 -173.24 72.28 32.35
N ASN A 158 -173.71 73.49 32.70
CA ASN A 158 -175.04 73.97 32.26
C ASN A 158 -175.04 74.59 30.86
N LYS A 159 -173.91 75.17 30.45
CA LYS A 159 -173.68 75.68 29.09
C LYS A 159 -172.78 74.69 28.37
N SER A 160 -173.40 73.70 27.70
CA SER A 160 -172.74 72.54 27.06
C SER A 160 -171.35 72.85 26.48
N PRO A 161 -170.30 72.12 26.89
CA PRO A 161 -169.42 72.59 27.97
C PRO A 161 -168.33 73.56 27.49
N GLU A 162 -168.35 74.77 28.03
CA GLU A 162 -167.23 75.72 27.95
C GLU A 162 -166.38 75.72 29.24
N GLY A 163 -165.06 75.91 29.11
CA GLY A 163 -164.12 75.93 30.22
C GLY A 163 -164.21 77.20 31.07
N VAL A 164 -164.07 77.07 32.39
CA VAL A 164 -164.18 78.23 33.30
C VAL A 164 -162.80 78.87 33.47
N ALA A 165 -162.55 79.86 32.62
CA ALA A 165 -161.28 80.59 32.57
C ALA A 165 -161.04 81.51 33.79
N GLY A 166 -159.77 81.74 34.12
CA GLY A 166 -159.34 82.75 35.09
C GLY A 166 -159.61 82.40 36.56
N LYS A 167 -159.60 81.11 36.92
CA LYS A 167 -159.89 80.59 38.27
C LYS A 167 -158.67 79.89 38.87
N SER A 168 -158.43 80.00 40.18
CA SER A 168 -157.21 79.44 40.78
C SER A 168 -157.36 77.99 41.23
N VAL A 169 -156.40 77.14 40.86
CA VAL A 169 -156.30 75.72 41.24
C VAL A 169 -155.03 75.47 42.04
N VAL A 170 -155.13 74.82 43.20
CA VAL A 170 -153.98 74.48 44.06
C VAL A 170 -153.60 73.01 43.90
N PHE A 171 -152.33 72.69 43.67
CA PHE A 171 -151.76 71.34 43.67
C PHE A 171 -150.93 71.08 44.94
N THR A 172 -151.07 69.93 45.59
CA THR A 172 -150.29 69.55 46.79
C THR A 172 -149.85 68.09 46.76
N LEU A 173 -148.54 67.83 46.82
CA LEU A 173 -147.92 66.51 47.00
C LEU A 173 -147.85 66.18 48.50
N ASP A 174 -148.45 65.05 48.87
CA ASP A 174 -148.45 64.42 50.18
C ASP A 174 -148.96 65.33 51.30
N GLU A 175 -150.12 65.95 51.08
CA GLU A 175 -150.76 66.93 51.99
C GLU A 175 -150.78 66.43 53.46
N GLY A 176 -149.94 67.04 54.31
CA GLY A 176 -149.76 66.68 55.72
C GLY A 176 -148.40 66.05 56.08
N ASN A 177 -147.59 65.66 55.09
CA ASN A 177 -146.22 65.19 55.29
C ASN A 177 -145.26 66.38 55.58
N PRO A 178 -144.27 66.28 56.48
CA PRO A 178 -143.24 67.32 56.64
C PRO A 178 -142.47 67.65 55.35
N ASP A 179 -142.29 66.68 54.45
CA ASP A 179 -141.64 66.87 53.13
C ASP A 179 -142.64 67.23 52.02
N SER A 180 -143.89 67.58 52.37
CA SER A 180 -144.93 67.96 51.40
C SER A 180 -144.57 69.23 50.63
N SER A 181 -145.02 69.29 49.37
CA SER A 181 -144.79 70.44 48.48
C SER A 181 -146.11 70.84 47.81
N SER A 182 -146.32 72.13 47.56
CA SER A 182 -147.54 72.62 46.92
C SER A 182 -147.31 73.84 46.03
N ILE A 183 -148.16 74.01 45.01
CA ILE A 183 -148.16 75.16 44.09
C ILE A 183 -149.60 75.61 43.81
N THR A 184 -149.81 76.88 43.46
CA THR A 184 -151.10 77.40 42.99
C THR A 184 -150.97 77.95 41.58
N VAL A 185 -151.91 77.61 40.69
CA VAL A 185 -151.91 78.01 39.27
C VAL A 185 -153.31 78.41 38.80
N THR A 186 -153.41 79.46 37.99
CA THR A 186 -154.69 79.95 37.44
C THR A 186 -155.07 79.20 36.15
N THR A 187 -156.36 78.95 35.94
CA THR A 187 -156.88 78.32 34.73
C THR A 187 -156.81 79.25 33.52
N ASN A 188 -156.32 78.72 32.41
CA ASN A 188 -156.30 79.40 31.12
C ASN A 188 -157.70 79.48 30.48
N ALA A 189 -157.78 80.01 29.24
CA ALA A 189 -159.05 80.17 28.51
C ALA A 189 -159.86 78.87 28.35
N ASN A 190 -159.22 77.70 28.38
CA ASN A 190 -159.85 76.39 28.26
C ASN A 190 -160.14 75.73 29.63
N GLY A 191 -159.91 76.44 30.73
CA GLY A 191 -160.07 75.92 32.09
C GLY A 191 -158.88 75.15 32.65
N VAL A 192 -157.71 75.12 31.98
CA VAL A 192 -156.54 74.28 32.40
C VAL A 192 -155.51 75.06 33.21
N ALA A 193 -155.00 74.46 34.29
CA ALA A 193 -153.96 74.98 35.18
C ALA A 193 -152.80 73.97 35.29
N SER A 194 -151.54 74.40 35.17
CA SER A 194 -150.35 73.50 35.23
C SER A 194 -149.06 74.19 35.68
N GLY A 195 -148.13 73.46 36.32
CA GLY A 195 -146.85 74.00 36.80
C GLY A 195 -145.91 72.98 37.44
N SER A 196 -144.74 73.44 37.93
CA SER A 196 -143.66 72.57 38.43
C SER A 196 -143.68 72.35 39.94
N LEU A 197 -143.54 71.11 40.41
CA LEU A 197 -143.64 70.68 41.80
C LEU A 197 -142.38 69.89 42.22
N ALA A 198 -141.83 70.18 43.40
CA ALA A 198 -140.59 69.57 43.89
C ALA A 198 -140.81 68.19 44.54
N VAL A 199 -139.89 67.25 44.29
CA VAL A 199 -139.91 65.86 44.77
C VAL A 199 -138.86 65.67 45.88
N ASN A 200 -139.32 65.79 47.12
CA ASN A 200 -138.47 65.83 48.32
C ASN A 200 -138.59 64.57 49.20
N GLY A 201 -137.54 64.29 49.96
CA GLY A 201 -137.43 63.15 50.88
C GLY A 201 -137.02 61.84 50.19
N ASP A 202 -136.87 60.77 50.98
CA ASP A 202 -136.33 59.48 50.55
C ASP A 202 -137.21 58.74 49.49
N PRO A 203 -136.63 57.78 48.72
CA PRO A 203 -137.36 56.98 47.74
C PRO A 203 -138.57 56.23 48.35
N ARG A 204 -139.79 56.59 47.92
CA ARG A 204 -141.07 56.12 48.49
C ARG A 204 -142.25 56.40 47.55
N THR A 205 -143.46 56.02 47.96
CA THR A 205 -144.74 56.35 47.29
C THR A 205 -145.53 57.38 48.11
N ALA A 206 -146.21 58.32 47.45
CA ALA A 206 -146.90 59.50 48.01
C ALA A 206 -148.24 59.79 47.27
N GLN A 207 -149.06 60.76 47.71
CA GLN A 207 -150.28 61.24 47.01
C GLN A 207 -150.20 62.67 46.47
N LEU A 208 -151.10 63.08 45.56
CA LEU A 208 -151.10 64.41 44.92
C LEU A 208 -152.53 64.92 44.62
N LYS A 209 -152.90 66.11 45.09
CA LYS A 209 -154.28 66.67 45.06
C LYS A 209 -154.37 68.02 44.32
N ALA A 210 -155.48 68.30 43.64
CA ALA A 210 -155.80 69.54 42.89
C ALA A 210 -157.19 70.13 43.25
N ALA A 211 -157.36 71.45 43.48
CA ALA A 211 -158.65 72.04 43.95
C ALA A 211 -158.95 73.52 43.58
N PHE A 212 -160.24 73.87 43.34
CA PHE A 212 -160.82 75.22 43.11
C PHE A 212 -162.03 75.52 44.03
N ALA A 213 -162.26 76.80 44.40
CA ALA A 213 -163.18 77.20 45.49
C ALA A 213 -164.56 77.82 45.11
N GLY A 214 -164.74 78.48 43.95
CA GLY A 214 -166.02 79.14 43.55
C GLY A 214 -166.02 80.70 43.58
N ASP A 215 -167.11 81.33 43.09
CA ASP A 215 -167.35 82.79 43.07
C ASP A 215 -168.87 83.19 43.06
N THR A 216 -169.20 84.45 42.74
CA THR A 216 -170.58 84.99 42.75
C THR A 216 -171.48 84.52 41.61
N HIS A 217 -170.91 83.95 40.54
CA HIS A 217 -171.63 83.41 39.39
C HIS A 217 -171.58 81.87 39.35
N PHE A 218 -170.60 81.25 40.04
CA PHE A 218 -170.20 79.84 39.91
C PHE A 218 -169.78 79.17 41.24
N VAL A 219 -169.95 77.85 41.39
CA VAL A 219 -169.63 77.08 42.63
C VAL A 219 -168.41 76.14 42.42
N GLY A 220 -167.56 75.87 43.43
CA GLY A 220 -166.24 75.18 43.29
C GLY A 220 -166.16 73.63 43.35
N SER A 221 -164.94 73.03 43.18
CA SER A 221 -164.68 71.56 42.97
C SER A 221 -163.19 71.09 43.12
N SER A 222 -162.88 69.77 43.28
CA SER A 222 -161.49 69.22 43.50
C SER A 222 -161.24 67.71 43.16
N LYS A 223 -159.96 67.22 43.12
CA LYS A 223 -159.50 65.85 42.71
C LYS A 223 -158.15 65.38 43.34
N THR A 224 -157.84 64.07 43.45
CA THR A 224 -156.54 63.49 44.00
C THR A 224 -156.03 62.23 43.26
N VAL A 225 -154.70 61.97 43.24
CA VAL A 225 -153.98 60.80 42.62
C VAL A 225 -152.72 60.33 43.43
N THR A 226 -151.95 59.34 42.95
CA THR A 226 -150.72 58.75 43.60
C THR A 226 -149.41 59.11 42.84
N PHE A 227 -148.24 59.05 43.50
CA PHE A 227 -146.91 59.46 42.99
C PHE A 227 -145.72 58.61 43.55
N GLU A 228 -144.59 58.40 42.85
CA GLU A 228 -143.42 57.56 43.27
C GLU A 228 -142.02 58.23 43.16
N ILE A 229 -141.04 57.86 44.01
CA ILE A 229 -139.70 58.49 44.17
C ILE A 229 -138.51 57.48 44.17
N THR A 230 -137.36 57.76 43.49
CA THR A 230 -136.25 56.79 43.19
C THR A 230 -134.77 57.29 43.33
N LYS A 231 -133.75 56.40 43.22
CA LYS A 231 -132.26 56.63 43.36
C LYS A 231 -131.52 57.13 42.09
N ASN A 232 -130.24 57.54 42.22
CA ASN A 232 -129.36 58.03 41.12
C ASN A 232 -128.34 56.99 40.55
N PRO A 233 -127.85 57.15 39.29
CA PRO A 233 -126.88 56.24 38.63
C PRO A 233 -125.38 56.60 38.83
N SER A 234 -124.47 55.66 38.52
CA SER A 234 -122.99 55.79 38.63
C SER A 234 -122.22 55.28 37.40
N THR A 235 -120.93 55.60 37.31
CA THR A 235 -119.97 55.04 36.32
C THR A 235 -118.62 54.69 36.98
N THR A 236 -117.88 53.72 36.42
CA THR A 236 -116.55 53.29 36.91
C THR A 236 -115.55 53.16 35.75
N THR A 237 -114.30 53.58 35.95
CA THR A 237 -113.22 53.51 34.93
C THR A 237 -111.91 52.98 35.54
N LEU A 238 -111.07 52.32 34.75
CA LEU A 238 -109.84 51.65 35.20
C LEU A 238 -108.59 52.31 34.60
N LEU A 239 -107.62 52.62 35.48
CA LEU A 239 -106.27 53.07 35.17
C LEU A 239 -105.26 51.96 35.48
N GLN A 240 -104.35 51.71 34.53
CA GLN A 240 -103.22 50.79 34.68
C GLN A 240 -101.89 51.51 34.41
N PRO A 241 -100.76 51.06 34.97
CA PRO A 241 -99.45 51.64 34.69
C PRO A 241 -98.94 51.30 33.28
N ALA A 242 -98.00 52.11 32.79
CA ALA A 242 -97.62 52.14 31.37
C ALA A 242 -96.69 51.00 30.92
N GLN A 243 -95.77 50.53 31.79
CA GLN A 243 -94.80 49.47 31.51
C GLN A 243 -94.48 48.72 32.81
N VAL A 244 -94.34 47.40 32.74
CA VAL A 244 -93.98 46.52 33.86
C VAL A 244 -93.03 45.44 33.34
N VAL A 245 -92.01 45.06 34.09
CA VAL A 245 -91.13 43.90 33.79
C VAL A 245 -91.37 42.75 34.77
N HIS A 246 -90.87 41.56 34.44
CA HIS A 246 -90.97 40.38 35.29
C HIS A 246 -90.50 40.66 36.72
N SER A 247 -91.29 40.20 37.69
CA SER A 247 -91.08 40.41 39.14
C SER A 247 -91.15 41.86 39.65
N GLN A 248 -91.53 42.84 38.81
CA GLN A 248 -91.77 44.22 39.25
C GLN A 248 -93.14 44.34 39.97
N PRO A 249 -93.22 44.94 41.17
CA PRO A 249 -94.49 45.19 41.86
C PRO A 249 -95.39 46.20 41.11
N VAL A 250 -96.69 45.87 40.96
CA VAL A 250 -97.68 46.66 40.22
C VAL A 250 -99.03 46.74 40.95
N SER A 251 -99.70 47.89 40.90
CA SER A 251 -101.08 48.13 41.39
C SER A 251 -101.94 48.80 40.32
N PHE A 252 -103.26 48.68 40.44
CA PHE A 252 -104.26 49.23 39.52
C PHE A 252 -105.24 50.16 40.24
N THR A 253 -105.79 51.16 39.56
CA THR A 253 -106.62 52.19 40.20
C THR A 253 -107.93 52.36 39.44
N ALA A 254 -109.06 52.32 40.16
CA ALA A 254 -110.39 52.54 39.61
C ALA A 254 -110.95 53.89 40.09
N LEU A 255 -111.57 54.63 39.18
CA LEU A 255 -112.28 55.89 39.47
C LEU A 255 -113.78 55.68 39.32
N VAL A 256 -114.57 56.08 40.33
CA VAL A 256 -116.03 55.96 40.40
C VAL A 256 -116.65 57.36 40.43
N ALA A 257 -117.67 57.60 39.60
CA ALA A 257 -118.35 58.89 39.46
C ALA A 257 -119.88 58.77 39.52
N ARG A 258 -120.54 59.88 39.90
CA ARG A 258 -122.01 60.02 39.99
C ARG A 258 -122.55 60.66 38.71
N GLY A 259 -123.69 60.19 38.20
CA GLY A 259 -124.31 60.73 36.98
C GLY A 259 -124.95 62.12 37.14
N SER A 260 -125.51 62.44 38.30
CA SER A 260 -126.13 63.74 38.62
C SER A 260 -126.28 63.97 40.13
N GLY A 261 -126.26 65.24 40.57
CA GLY A 261 -126.41 65.65 41.97
C GLY A 261 -125.10 65.76 42.76
N ASN A 262 -125.16 66.34 43.96
CA ASN A 262 -124.00 66.58 44.82
C ASN A 262 -123.88 65.50 45.91
N GLY A 263 -122.73 64.81 45.96
CA GLY A 263 -122.38 63.85 47.00
C GLY A 263 -121.33 62.84 46.52
N ALA A 264 -120.26 62.64 47.28
CA ALA A 264 -119.17 61.72 46.90
C ALA A 264 -119.66 60.25 46.83
N PRO A 265 -119.18 59.43 45.88
CA PRO A 265 -119.49 58.00 45.84
C PRO A 265 -118.86 57.25 47.03
N THR A 266 -119.63 56.36 47.65
CA THR A 266 -119.19 55.44 48.72
C THR A 266 -119.43 53.99 48.29
N GLY A 267 -118.87 53.00 48.99
CA GLY A 267 -118.97 51.58 48.61
C GLY A 267 -117.60 50.95 48.32
N THR A 268 -117.54 49.90 47.49
CA THR A 268 -116.30 49.14 47.22
C THR A 268 -116.09 48.82 45.74
N VAL A 269 -114.83 48.67 45.32
CA VAL A 269 -114.42 48.14 44.01
C VAL A 269 -113.67 46.82 44.18
N GLN A 270 -114.13 45.76 43.50
CA GLN A 270 -113.36 44.53 43.32
C GLN A 270 -112.47 44.66 42.08
N PHE A 271 -111.18 44.34 42.20
CA PHE A 271 -110.24 44.27 41.08
C PHE A 271 -110.03 42.82 40.64
N THR A 272 -109.75 42.59 39.37
CA THR A 272 -109.39 41.25 38.84
C THR A 272 -108.15 41.29 37.95
N VAL A 273 -107.41 40.18 37.93
CA VAL A 273 -106.32 39.89 36.97
C VAL A 273 -106.60 38.53 36.34
N ASP A 274 -106.62 38.46 35.02
CA ASP A 274 -106.96 37.29 34.20
C ASP A 274 -108.30 36.62 34.61
N GLY A 275 -109.23 37.44 35.11
CA GLY A 275 -110.55 37.02 35.58
C GLY A 275 -110.61 36.53 37.04
N ALA A 276 -109.48 36.43 37.74
CA ALA A 276 -109.42 36.09 39.17
C ALA A 276 -109.33 37.35 40.06
N ASP A 277 -109.91 37.31 41.25
CA ASP A 277 -109.92 38.44 42.19
C ASP A 277 -108.52 38.81 42.71
N LEU A 278 -108.12 40.07 42.52
CA LEU A 278 -106.86 40.63 43.02
C LEU A 278 -107.04 41.14 44.46
N GLY A 279 -107.16 40.20 45.39
CA GLY A 279 -107.42 40.48 46.80
C GLY A 279 -108.87 40.87 47.09
N SER A 280 -109.13 41.37 48.29
CA SER A 280 -110.47 41.75 48.76
C SER A 280 -110.99 43.05 48.15
N PRO A 281 -112.32 43.28 48.10
CA PRO A 281 -112.91 44.53 47.60
C PRO A 281 -112.37 45.76 48.33
N VAL A 282 -111.92 46.77 47.58
CA VAL A 282 -111.28 47.98 48.09
C VAL A 282 -112.31 49.09 48.28
N PRO A 283 -112.39 49.77 49.44
CA PRO A 283 -113.35 50.86 49.64
C PRO A 283 -113.07 52.07 48.74
N VAL A 284 -114.14 52.67 48.21
CA VAL A 284 -114.09 53.90 47.42
C VAL A 284 -113.96 55.09 48.36
N SER A 285 -112.87 55.86 48.23
CA SER A 285 -112.62 57.10 48.95
C SER A 285 -112.30 58.22 47.96
N GLY A 286 -112.98 59.37 48.09
CA GLY A 286 -112.82 60.48 47.14
C GLY A 286 -113.17 60.16 45.68
N GLY A 287 -113.95 59.10 45.44
CA GLY A 287 -114.22 58.59 44.09
C GLY A 287 -113.13 57.69 43.50
N GLN A 288 -112.18 57.20 44.31
CA GLN A 288 -111.10 56.30 43.87
C GLN A 288 -110.97 55.06 44.76
N ALA A 289 -110.55 53.94 44.16
CA ALA A 289 -110.05 52.74 44.84
C ALA A 289 -108.77 52.27 44.14
N THR A 290 -107.83 51.63 44.87
CA THR A 290 -106.56 51.12 44.32
C THR A 290 -106.27 49.71 44.83
N SER A 291 -105.90 48.80 43.94
CA SER A 291 -105.64 47.39 44.25
C SER A 291 -104.40 47.20 45.15
N PRO A 292 -104.32 46.10 45.92
CA PRO A 292 -103.04 45.66 46.47
C PRO A 292 -102.01 45.45 45.35
N SER A 293 -100.73 45.56 45.69
CA SER A 293 -99.64 45.37 44.74
C SER A 293 -99.35 43.89 44.52
N THR A 294 -99.10 43.50 43.27
CA THR A 294 -98.63 42.16 42.91
C THR A 294 -97.31 42.23 42.14
N SER A 295 -96.39 41.31 42.41
CA SER A 295 -95.12 41.15 41.68
C SER A 295 -94.98 39.76 41.07
N THR A 296 -96.06 38.97 41.00
CA THR A 296 -96.01 37.57 40.55
C THR A 296 -96.40 37.39 39.07
N LEU A 297 -96.56 38.48 38.33
CA LEU A 297 -96.92 38.43 36.92
C LEU A 297 -95.71 37.96 36.09
N ASN A 298 -95.91 36.91 35.30
CA ASN A 298 -94.90 36.40 34.37
C ASN A 298 -94.75 37.33 33.17
N ALA A 299 -93.65 37.22 32.41
CA ALA A 299 -93.54 37.96 31.15
C ALA A 299 -94.63 37.49 30.16
N GLY A 300 -95.45 38.41 29.65
CA GLY A 300 -96.65 38.09 28.87
C GLY A 300 -97.77 39.14 28.99
N ASN A 301 -98.96 38.79 28.49
CA ASN A 301 -100.13 39.67 28.50
C ASN A 301 -101.10 39.24 29.61
N HIS A 302 -101.56 40.20 30.42
CA HIS A 302 -102.50 40.02 31.52
C HIS A 302 -103.73 40.93 31.35
N THR A 303 -104.92 40.47 31.73
CA THR A 303 -106.18 41.22 31.59
C THR A 303 -106.68 41.73 32.94
N ILE A 304 -106.87 43.04 33.07
CA ILE A 304 -107.21 43.71 34.34
C ILE A 304 -108.66 44.21 34.31
N GLY A 305 -109.43 43.99 35.39
CA GLY A 305 -110.81 44.45 35.53
C GLY A 305 -111.10 45.17 36.87
N ALA A 306 -112.21 45.91 36.93
CA ALA A 306 -112.70 46.59 38.13
C ALA A 306 -114.24 46.73 38.17
N VAL A 307 -114.87 46.40 39.30
CA VAL A 307 -116.35 46.43 39.48
C VAL A 307 -116.74 47.09 40.79
N TYR A 308 -117.59 48.14 40.72
CA TYR A 308 -118.09 48.94 41.85
C TYR A 308 -119.49 48.49 42.32
N SER A 309 -119.66 48.34 43.64
CA SER A 309 -120.85 47.75 44.28
C SER A 309 -122.08 48.67 44.44
N GLY A 310 -121.93 50.00 44.36
CA GLY A 310 -123.01 50.97 44.62
C GLY A 310 -123.18 51.35 46.10
N ASP A 311 -124.13 52.24 46.40
CA ASP A 311 -124.45 52.67 47.78
C ASP A 311 -125.94 53.00 48.04
N THR A 312 -126.25 53.64 49.17
CA THR A 312 -127.62 54.04 49.55
C THR A 312 -128.23 55.06 48.58
N THR A 313 -127.42 55.79 47.82
CA THR A 313 -127.83 56.85 46.87
C THR A 313 -127.49 56.56 45.41
N LEU A 314 -126.50 55.67 45.16
CA LEU A 314 -125.94 55.31 43.85
C LEU A 314 -126.21 53.84 43.51
N ALA A 315 -126.52 53.55 42.24
CA ALA A 315 -126.42 52.19 41.69
C ALA A 315 -124.95 51.77 41.46
N GLY A 316 -124.66 50.46 41.45
CA GLY A 316 -123.34 49.91 41.09
C GLY A 316 -123.00 50.03 39.60
N SER A 317 -121.73 49.88 39.23
CA SER A 317 -121.24 49.94 37.84
C SER A 317 -119.91 49.20 37.66
N SER A 318 -119.50 48.91 36.42
CA SER A 318 -118.23 48.21 36.10
C SER A 318 -117.40 48.99 35.08
N ALA A 319 -116.08 48.85 35.17
CA ALA A 319 -115.14 49.38 34.17
C ALA A 319 -114.95 48.41 33.00
N GLU A 320 -114.58 48.94 31.83
CA GLU A 320 -113.98 48.14 30.75
C GLU A 320 -112.63 47.56 31.20
N THR A 321 -112.34 46.33 30.78
CA THR A 321 -111.05 45.69 31.06
C THR A 321 -109.91 46.33 30.27
N LYS A 322 -108.69 46.24 30.80
CA LYS A 322 -107.45 46.70 30.15
C LYS A 322 -106.45 45.54 30.04
N GLN A 323 -105.58 45.58 29.03
CA GLN A 323 -104.50 44.60 28.87
C GLN A 323 -103.17 45.22 29.33
N LEU A 324 -102.54 44.60 30.33
CA LEU A 324 -101.18 44.89 30.77
C LEU A 324 -100.21 43.95 30.05
N VAL A 325 -99.11 44.50 29.51
CA VAL A 325 -98.00 43.70 28.98
C VAL A 325 -96.84 43.78 29.96
N VAL A 326 -96.35 42.61 30.39
CA VAL A 326 -95.19 42.45 31.27
C VAL A 326 -94.01 41.99 30.42
N ALA A 327 -92.95 42.79 30.35
CA ALA A 327 -91.73 42.48 29.62
C ALA A 327 -90.79 41.55 30.41
N LYS A 328 -89.82 40.94 29.73
CA LYS A 328 -88.76 40.17 30.41
C LYS A 328 -87.89 41.09 31.27
N ALA A 329 -87.39 40.59 32.40
CA ALA A 329 -86.42 41.30 33.21
C ALA A 329 -85.06 41.36 32.47
N PRO A 330 -84.43 42.55 32.35
CA PRO A 330 -83.12 42.68 31.74
C PRO A 330 -82.03 42.03 32.61
N THR A 331 -80.96 41.54 31.98
CA THR A 331 -79.81 40.94 32.66
C THR A 331 -78.50 41.60 32.22
N ALA A 332 -77.44 41.40 32.99
CA ALA A 332 -76.07 41.79 32.64
C ALA A 332 -75.13 40.62 32.96
N THR A 333 -74.23 40.28 32.03
CA THR A 333 -73.24 39.21 32.22
C THR A 333 -71.85 39.82 32.40
N VAL A 334 -71.10 39.38 33.40
CA VAL A 334 -69.71 39.77 33.67
C VAL A 334 -68.82 38.53 33.58
N LEU A 335 -67.75 38.60 32.80
CA LEU A 335 -66.79 37.52 32.61
C LEU A 335 -65.49 37.82 33.35
N THR A 336 -64.89 36.78 33.92
CA THR A 336 -63.57 36.80 34.57
C THR A 336 -62.77 35.54 34.19
N SER A 337 -61.44 35.63 34.17
CA SER A 337 -60.55 34.46 34.00
C SER A 337 -59.60 34.33 35.19
N SER A 338 -59.22 33.11 35.53
CA SER A 338 -58.22 32.85 36.57
C SER A 338 -56.80 32.95 36.00
N GLY A 339 -55.96 33.80 36.58
CA GLY A 339 -54.51 33.74 36.39
C GLY A 339 -54.00 34.06 34.98
N SER A 340 -54.52 35.08 34.31
CA SER A 340 -53.95 35.57 33.03
C SER A 340 -52.61 36.32 33.28
N PRO A 341 -51.51 36.01 32.57
CA PRO A 341 -51.35 34.92 31.61
C PRO A 341 -51.09 33.56 32.28
N THR A 342 -51.59 32.48 31.67
CA THR A 342 -51.22 31.10 32.01
C THR A 342 -50.07 30.59 31.13
N VAL A 343 -49.50 29.42 31.42
CA VAL A 343 -48.56 28.73 30.50
C VAL A 343 -49.24 27.55 29.81
N SER A 344 -48.71 27.11 28.65
CA SER A 344 -49.26 25.95 27.93
C SER A 344 -49.46 24.70 28.82
N GLY A 345 -50.66 24.13 28.76
CA GLY A 345 -51.05 22.95 29.56
C GLY A 345 -51.55 23.26 30.96
N GLN A 346 -51.43 24.51 31.43
CA GLN A 346 -52.04 24.96 32.67
C GLN A 346 -53.55 25.19 32.46
N THR A 347 -54.38 24.65 33.36
CA THR A 347 -55.83 24.91 33.34
C THR A 347 -56.15 26.35 33.72
N VAL A 348 -56.94 27.03 32.89
CA VAL A 348 -57.64 28.30 33.18
C VAL A 348 -59.12 28.03 33.44
N THR A 349 -59.72 28.75 34.39
CA THR A 349 -61.16 28.78 34.64
C THR A 349 -61.73 30.14 34.23
N PHE A 350 -62.69 30.13 33.30
CA PHE A 350 -63.51 31.28 32.93
C PHE A 350 -64.82 31.23 33.72
N THR A 351 -65.12 32.31 34.47
CA THR A 351 -66.36 32.42 35.26
C THR A 351 -67.21 33.58 34.75
N ALA A 352 -68.40 33.25 34.27
CA ALA A 352 -69.42 34.21 33.86
C ALA A 352 -70.48 34.33 34.96
N LYS A 353 -70.75 35.55 35.43
CA LYS A 353 -71.78 35.86 36.43
C LYS A 353 -72.89 36.67 35.77
N VAL A 354 -74.15 36.26 35.97
CA VAL A 354 -75.34 36.87 35.35
C VAL A 354 -76.20 37.51 36.43
N ASP A 355 -76.24 38.84 36.45
CA ASP A 355 -77.06 39.63 37.37
C ASP A 355 -78.35 40.12 36.68
N VAL A 356 -79.43 40.27 37.46
CA VAL A 356 -80.69 40.87 36.98
C VAL A 356 -80.66 42.37 37.22
N VAL A 357 -80.98 43.15 36.18
CA VAL A 357 -80.94 44.61 36.22
C VAL A 357 -82.30 45.17 36.67
N ALA A 358 -82.27 46.07 37.66
CA ALA A 358 -83.47 46.75 38.14
C ALA A 358 -84.18 47.53 37.01
N PRO A 359 -85.53 47.59 36.97
CA PRO A 359 -86.47 47.21 38.04
C PRO A 359 -86.88 45.73 38.07
N GLY A 360 -86.26 44.86 37.25
CA GLY A 360 -86.48 43.41 37.33
C GLY A 360 -85.88 42.79 38.60
N ALA A 361 -86.39 41.61 38.98
CA ALA A 361 -85.91 40.85 40.13
C ALA A 361 -86.03 39.34 39.91
N GLY A 362 -85.43 38.54 40.79
CA GLY A 362 -85.39 37.07 40.73
C GLY A 362 -84.00 36.53 40.39
N THR A 363 -83.88 35.20 40.30
CA THR A 363 -82.63 34.52 39.95
C THR A 363 -82.69 34.06 38.48
N PRO A 364 -81.70 34.41 37.63
CA PRO A 364 -81.67 33.95 36.25
C PRO A 364 -81.41 32.44 36.19
N THR A 365 -81.90 31.78 35.14
CA THR A 365 -81.78 30.34 34.93
C THR A 365 -81.47 30.06 33.46
N GLY A 366 -81.07 28.84 33.08
CA GLY A 366 -80.65 28.53 31.71
C GLY A 366 -79.13 28.59 31.56
N GLY A 367 -78.63 28.74 30.33
CA GLY A 367 -77.21 28.55 30.01
C GLY A 367 -76.49 29.77 29.43
N VAL A 368 -75.18 29.82 29.70
CA VAL A 368 -74.22 30.78 29.16
C VAL A 368 -73.36 30.07 28.12
N GLN A 369 -73.38 30.54 26.87
CA GLN A 369 -72.38 30.16 25.87
C GLN A 369 -71.09 30.91 26.15
N PHE A 370 -69.96 30.21 26.12
CA PHE A 370 -68.65 30.83 26.05
C PHE A 370 -68.16 30.75 24.60
N ASP A 371 -67.59 31.84 24.12
CA ASP A 371 -66.99 31.95 22.80
C ASP A 371 -65.50 32.28 23.00
N ILE A 372 -64.60 31.55 22.33
CA ILE A 372 -63.14 31.75 22.37
C ILE A 372 -62.69 32.06 20.95
N ASP A 373 -61.95 33.16 20.78
CA ASP A 373 -61.48 33.70 19.48
C ASP A 373 -62.60 33.95 18.46
N GLY A 374 -63.83 34.14 18.96
CA GLY A 374 -65.04 34.38 18.18
C GLY A 374 -65.86 33.14 17.83
N ASP A 375 -65.36 31.92 18.13
CA ASP A 375 -66.07 30.66 17.91
C ASP A 375 -66.67 30.08 19.21
N PRO A 376 -67.88 29.47 19.17
CA PRO A 376 -68.49 28.86 20.36
C PRO A 376 -67.67 27.69 20.92
N TYR A 377 -67.16 27.86 22.15
CA TYR A 377 -66.37 26.83 22.83
C TYR A 377 -67.27 25.86 23.59
N GLY A 378 -67.50 24.69 23.00
CA GLY A 378 -68.37 23.66 23.56
C GLY A 378 -69.85 24.07 23.63
N THR A 379 -70.62 23.36 24.44
CA THR A 379 -72.06 23.65 24.65
C THR A 379 -72.26 24.62 25.81
N ALA A 380 -73.24 25.53 25.69
CA ALA A 380 -73.62 26.47 26.75
C ALA A 380 -73.73 25.82 28.15
N VAL A 381 -73.02 26.40 29.12
CA VAL A 381 -72.92 25.93 30.50
C VAL A 381 -74.11 26.45 31.30
N ASN A 382 -74.85 25.57 31.97
CA ASN A 382 -75.99 25.96 32.80
C ASN A 382 -75.56 26.78 34.02
N LEU A 383 -76.34 27.80 34.36
CA LEU A 383 -76.16 28.58 35.58
C LEU A 383 -76.39 27.72 36.82
N VAL A 384 -75.44 27.75 37.75
CA VAL A 384 -75.54 27.21 39.11
C VAL A 384 -75.66 28.41 40.06
N GLY A 385 -76.89 28.75 40.44
CA GLY A 385 -77.17 30.05 41.06
C GLY A 385 -77.15 31.14 40.00
N ASP A 386 -76.22 32.08 40.11
CA ASP A 386 -76.01 33.19 39.16
C ASP A 386 -74.70 33.07 38.36
N THR A 387 -73.97 31.95 38.45
CA THR A 387 -72.69 31.75 37.76
C THR A 387 -72.66 30.53 36.83
N ALA A 388 -71.88 30.63 35.77
CA ALA A 388 -71.46 29.52 34.90
C ALA A 388 -69.93 29.52 34.82
N THR A 389 -69.32 28.33 34.84
CA THR A 389 -67.86 28.14 34.86
C THR A 389 -67.41 27.19 33.75
N LEU A 390 -66.42 27.60 32.97
CA LEU A 390 -65.75 26.81 31.95
C LEU A 390 -64.28 26.62 32.34
N GLU A 391 -63.79 25.38 32.34
CA GLU A 391 -62.37 25.08 32.46
C GLU A 391 -61.78 24.71 31.09
N VAL A 392 -60.59 25.24 30.78
CA VAL A 392 -59.86 25.00 29.53
C VAL A 392 -58.38 24.80 29.88
N SER A 393 -57.70 23.81 29.28
CA SER A 393 -56.30 23.50 29.58
C SER A 393 -55.43 23.29 28.33
N ASP A 394 -56.02 23.36 27.14
CA ASP A 394 -55.40 23.09 25.85
C ASP A 394 -55.20 24.33 24.97
N LEU A 395 -55.47 25.53 25.49
CA LEU A 395 -55.16 26.81 24.84
C LEU A 395 -53.68 26.86 24.42
N LEU A 396 -53.44 27.29 23.18
CA LEU A 396 -52.10 27.43 22.61
C LEU A 396 -51.44 28.73 23.13
N PRO A 397 -50.11 28.83 23.16
CA PRO A 397 -49.44 30.10 23.42
C PRO A 397 -49.88 31.19 22.45
N GLY A 398 -50.28 32.34 23.00
CA GLY A 398 -50.96 33.41 22.28
C GLY A 398 -51.94 34.17 23.19
N ASN A 399 -52.59 35.19 22.64
CA ASN A 399 -53.70 35.87 23.30
C ASN A 399 -55.01 35.30 22.76
N HIS A 400 -55.90 34.88 23.66
CA HIS A 400 -57.22 34.35 23.35
C HIS A 400 -58.31 35.32 23.81
N ASP A 401 -59.21 35.71 22.91
CA ASP A 401 -60.31 36.63 23.21
C ASP A 401 -61.56 35.84 23.61
N VAL A 402 -61.94 35.92 24.89
CA VAL A 402 -63.06 35.15 25.45
C VAL A 402 -64.26 36.03 25.75
N GLN A 403 -65.45 35.61 25.34
CA GLN A 403 -66.72 36.29 25.61
C GLN A 403 -67.74 35.30 26.17
N ALA A 404 -68.67 35.78 27.00
CA ALA A 404 -69.73 34.95 27.59
C ALA A 404 -71.11 35.55 27.30
N THR A 405 -71.97 34.78 26.64
CA THR A 405 -73.34 35.16 26.27
C THR A 405 -74.35 34.31 27.05
N TYR A 406 -75.06 34.94 27.99
CA TYR A 406 -76.24 34.37 28.61
C TYR A 406 -77.42 34.39 27.63
N ASN A 407 -77.95 33.20 27.31
CA ASN A 407 -78.94 33.02 26.25
C ASN A 407 -80.36 33.51 26.60
N GLY A 408 -80.61 33.91 27.86
CA GLY A 408 -81.93 34.32 28.33
C GLY A 408 -82.93 33.16 28.51
N THR A 409 -84.14 33.48 28.95
CA THR A 409 -85.24 32.52 29.18
C THR A 409 -86.60 33.12 28.81
N GLY A 410 -87.71 32.47 29.18
CA GLY A 410 -89.05 33.05 29.07
C GLY A 410 -89.23 34.35 29.87
N ASN A 411 -88.59 34.47 31.04
CA ASN A 411 -88.75 35.60 31.95
C ASN A 411 -87.57 36.58 31.99
N PHE A 412 -86.36 36.13 31.62
CA PHE A 412 -85.14 36.96 31.62
C PHE A 412 -84.64 37.21 30.19
N ALA A 413 -84.20 38.43 29.90
CA ALA A 413 -83.55 38.75 28.63
C ALA A 413 -82.13 38.15 28.56
N SER A 414 -81.63 37.92 27.35
CA SER A 414 -80.22 37.58 27.11
C SER A 414 -79.30 38.76 27.42
N SER A 415 -78.05 38.48 27.73
CA SER A 415 -76.99 39.49 27.87
C SER A 415 -75.63 38.89 27.55
N THR A 416 -74.69 39.74 27.17
CA THR A 416 -73.34 39.34 26.75
C THR A 416 -72.31 40.15 27.53
N SER A 417 -71.21 39.51 27.94
CA SER A 417 -70.11 40.16 28.64
C SER A 417 -69.29 41.05 27.71
N ALA A 418 -68.43 41.89 28.30
CA ALA A 418 -67.26 42.37 27.58
C ALA A 418 -66.34 41.18 27.24
N THR A 419 -65.55 41.32 26.17
CA THR A 419 -64.47 40.38 25.85
C THR A 419 -63.34 40.50 26.87
N VAL A 420 -62.82 39.37 27.32
CA VAL A 420 -61.65 39.23 28.19
C VAL A 420 -60.54 38.55 27.40
N THR A 421 -59.48 39.29 27.09
CA THR A 421 -58.26 38.72 26.49
C THR A 421 -57.48 37.96 27.56
N HIS A 422 -57.27 36.67 27.36
CA HIS A 422 -56.46 35.80 28.22
C HIS A 422 -55.14 35.46 27.52
N GLY A 423 -54.00 35.73 28.16
CA GLY A 423 -52.69 35.39 27.61
C GLY A 423 -52.27 33.97 27.97
N VAL A 424 -51.58 33.30 27.04
CA VAL A 424 -50.93 32.01 27.27
C VAL A 424 -49.48 32.10 26.79
N GLU A 425 -48.55 31.79 27.68
CA GLU A 425 -47.11 31.77 27.40
C GLU A 425 -46.61 30.35 27.12
N LEU A 426 -45.41 30.22 26.54
CA LEU A 426 -44.72 28.94 26.42
C LEU A 426 -44.42 28.40 27.82
N ALA A 427 -44.60 27.10 28.04
CA ALA A 427 -44.21 26.48 29.30
C ALA A 427 -42.68 26.27 29.36
N ASP A 428 -42.05 26.70 30.44
CA ASP A 428 -40.61 26.52 30.67
C ASP A 428 -40.22 25.03 30.66
N THR A 429 -39.01 24.74 30.18
CA THR A 429 -38.42 23.40 30.23
C THR A 429 -37.09 23.39 30.99
N SER A 430 -36.80 22.27 31.64
CA SER A 430 -35.48 21.95 32.15
C SER A 430 -34.84 20.87 31.29
N VAL A 431 -33.56 21.04 30.99
CA VAL A 431 -32.74 20.04 30.30
C VAL A 431 -31.71 19.52 31.29
N THR A 432 -31.56 18.19 31.37
CA THR A 432 -30.40 17.56 32.01
C THR A 432 -29.65 16.72 30.99
N LEU A 433 -28.32 16.69 31.10
CA LEU A 433 -27.42 16.06 30.13
C LEU A 433 -26.55 15.02 30.84
N ALA A 434 -26.39 13.86 30.21
CA ALA A 434 -25.52 12.78 30.70
C ALA A 434 -24.73 12.14 29.55
N SER A 435 -23.50 11.74 29.83
CA SER A 435 -22.67 10.90 28.94
C SER A 435 -22.97 9.41 29.15
N SER A 436 -22.76 8.59 28.12
CA SER A 436 -22.80 7.13 28.23
C SER A 436 -21.61 6.54 29.00
N ASN A 437 -20.48 7.23 29.04
CA ASN A 437 -19.32 6.88 29.88
C ASN A 437 -18.59 8.16 30.31
N PRO A 438 -18.57 8.53 31.62
CA PRO A 438 -17.80 9.66 32.10
C PRO A 438 -16.29 9.38 32.10
N ASP A 439 -15.87 8.13 32.30
CA ASP A 439 -14.46 7.70 32.34
C ASP A 439 -14.03 7.21 30.95
N ALA A 440 -14.27 8.02 29.92
CA ALA A 440 -14.06 7.67 28.52
C ALA A 440 -12.58 7.66 28.11
N VAL A 441 -12.23 6.88 27.09
CA VAL A 441 -10.92 6.96 26.44
C VAL A 441 -10.99 7.51 25.01
N ALA A 442 -9.88 8.08 24.52
CA ALA A 442 -9.82 8.66 23.18
C ALA A 442 -10.29 7.68 22.09
N GLY A 443 -11.13 8.18 21.17
CA GLY A 443 -11.75 7.39 20.11
C GLY A 443 -12.82 6.39 20.59
N GLU A 444 -13.22 6.38 21.86
CA GLU A 444 -14.38 5.62 22.34
C GLU A 444 -15.69 6.21 21.78
N PRO A 445 -16.60 5.40 21.23
CA PRO A 445 -17.87 5.90 20.68
C PRO A 445 -18.86 6.28 21.80
N LEU A 446 -18.85 7.55 22.19
CA LEU A 446 -19.72 8.12 23.23
C LEU A 446 -21.08 8.57 22.66
N THR A 447 -22.12 8.45 23.48
CA THR A 447 -23.45 9.01 23.23
C THR A 447 -23.88 9.88 24.39
N PHE A 448 -24.52 11.00 24.09
CA PHE A 448 -24.99 11.96 25.09
C PHE A 448 -26.50 11.99 25.10
N SER A 449 -27.10 11.85 26.29
CA SER A 449 -28.55 11.81 26.50
C SER A 449 -29.01 13.10 27.15
N ALA A 450 -29.93 13.80 26.48
CA ALA A 450 -30.59 15.00 26.98
C ALA A 450 -32.02 14.66 27.40
N GLN A 451 -32.32 14.76 28.69
CA GLN A 451 -33.67 14.61 29.24
C GLN A 451 -34.30 16.01 29.35
N VAL A 452 -35.35 16.25 28.58
CA VAL A 452 -36.16 17.48 28.59
C VAL A 452 -37.42 17.24 29.42
N SER A 453 -37.62 18.04 30.46
CA SER A 453 -38.79 17.98 31.36
C SER A 453 -39.54 19.32 31.36
N VAL A 454 -40.86 19.28 31.50
CA VAL A 454 -41.69 20.49 31.64
C VAL A 454 -41.64 20.99 33.09
N VAL A 455 -41.48 22.30 33.27
CA VAL A 455 -41.52 22.95 34.59
C VAL A 455 -42.96 23.29 34.96
N ALA A 456 -43.39 22.87 36.16
CA ALA A 456 -44.72 23.19 36.67
C ALA A 456 -44.90 24.72 36.85
N PRO A 457 -46.06 25.31 36.52
CA PRO A 457 -47.36 24.66 36.33
C PRO A 457 -47.67 24.18 34.90
N GLY A 458 -46.72 24.26 33.96
CA GLY A 458 -46.91 23.75 32.60
C GLY A 458 -47.10 22.23 32.56
N ALA A 459 -47.80 21.74 31.52
CA ALA A 459 -48.09 20.31 31.37
C ALA A 459 -48.11 19.87 29.89
N GLY A 460 -47.81 18.58 29.67
CA GLY A 460 -47.74 17.95 28.34
C GLY A 460 -46.42 17.21 28.14
N GLN A 461 -46.13 16.81 26.90
CA GLN A 461 -44.82 16.27 26.51
C GLN A 461 -44.12 17.25 25.56
N PRO A 462 -42.85 17.63 25.81
CA PRO A 462 -42.09 18.49 24.92
C PRO A 462 -41.75 17.76 23.62
N THR A 463 -41.91 18.44 22.49
CA THR A 463 -41.53 17.99 21.15
C THR A 463 -40.47 18.93 20.56
N GLY A 464 -40.06 18.77 19.30
CA GLY A 464 -38.95 19.55 18.72
C GLY A 464 -37.63 18.80 18.81
N THR A 465 -36.49 19.51 18.83
CA THR A 465 -35.16 18.90 18.70
C THR A 465 -34.14 19.40 19.73
N VAL A 466 -33.15 18.56 20.02
CA VAL A 466 -31.92 18.91 20.75
C VAL A 466 -30.74 18.85 19.79
N GLN A 467 -29.99 19.96 19.68
CA GLN A 467 -28.66 19.95 19.07
C GLN A 467 -27.61 19.67 20.14
N PHE A 468 -26.86 18.59 19.97
CA PHE A 468 -25.68 18.28 20.76
C PHE A 468 -24.45 18.92 20.11
N ALA A 469 -23.48 19.38 20.91
CA ALA A 469 -22.19 19.87 20.42
C ALA A 469 -21.06 19.59 21.42
N ALA A 470 -19.86 19.29 20.92
CA ALA A 470 -18.62 19.22 21.70
C ALA A 470 -17.77 20.45 21.34
N ASP A 471 -17.34 21.22 22.33
CA ASP A 471 -16.48 22.42 22.18
C ASP A 471 -17.05 23.49 21.22
N GLY A 472 -18.36 23.47 21.00
CA GLY A 472 -19.08 24.33 20.08
C GLY A 472 -19.38 23.71 18.70
N GLU A 473 -18.74 22.59 18.34
CA GLU A 473 -18.96 21.90 17.07
C GLU A 473 -20.12 20.87 17.15
N PRO A 474 -21.10 20.89 16.21
CA PRO A 474 -22.26 20.01 16.26
C PRO A 474 -21.96 18.50 16.19
N ILE A 475 -22.44 17.74 17.19
CA ILE A 475 -22.42 16.27 17.17
C ILE A 475 -23.59 15.78 16.31
N GLY A 476 -23.39 15.83 14.99
CA GLY A 476 -24.40 15.47 13.99
C GLY A 476 -25.58 16.46 13.91
N ALA A 477 -26.67 16.02 13.28
CA ALA A 477 -27.88 16.83 13.09
C ALA A 477 -28.74 16.90 14.37
N PRO A 478 -29.63 17.91 14.51
CA PRO A 478 -30.54 18.01 15.64
C PRO A 478 -31.40 16.75 15.83
N VAL A 479 -31.40 16.19 17.04
CA VAL A 479 -32.09 14.95 17.37
C VAL A 479 -33.50 15.26 17.89
N ALA A 480 -34.52 14.59 17.36
CA ALA A 480 -35.90 14.77 17.81
C ALA A 480 -36.10 14.29 19.25
N VAL A 481 -36.79 15.09 20.07
CA VAL A 481 -37.20 14.70 21.43
C VAL A 481 -38.35 13.70 21.35
N SER A 482 -38.17 12.53 21.96
CA SER A 482 -39.18 11.47 22.04
C SER A 482 -39.34 11.01 23.49
N ASN A 483 -40.57 11.05 24.03
CA ASN A 483 -40.86 10.81 25.44
C ASN A 483 -39.99 11.67 26.41
N GLY A 484 -39.68 12.92 26.01
CA GLY A 484 -38.82 13.81 26.79
C GLY A 484 -37.32 13.47 26.76
N VAL A 485 -36.85 12.60 25.86
CA VAL A 485 -35.42 12.28 25.71
C VAL A 485 -34.97 12.48 24.27
N ALA A 486 -33.77 13.03 24.08
CA ALA A 486 -33.00 12.97 22.85
C ALA A 486 -31.63 12.34 23.13
N VAL A 487 -31.06 11.57 22.20
CA VAL A 487 -29.74 10.94 22.35
C VAL A 487 -28.90 11.24 21.11
N SER A 488 -27.68 11.74 21.30
CA SER A 488 -26.76 12.04 20.20
C SER A 488 -26.43 10.78 19.37
N PRO A 489 -26.04 10.92 18.09
CA PRO A 489 -25.28 9.86 17.45
C PRO A 489 -23.99 9.57 18.22
N ALA A 490 -23.44 8.37 18.04
CA ALA A 490 -22.17 8.01 18.65
C ALA A 490 -21.03 8.83 18.04
N THR A 491 -20.20 9.45 18.87
CA THR A 491 -19.02 10.22 18.46
C THR A 491 -17.78 9.77 19.22
N GLY A 492 -16.65 9.65 18.52
CA GLY A 492 -15.35 9.66 19.20
C GLY A 492 -15.00 11.09 19.60
N LEU A 493 -14.27 11.22 20.71
CA LEU A 493 -13.57 12.44 21.10
C LEU A 493 -12.07 12.11 21.23
N ASP A 494 -11.22 13.12 21.05
CA ASP A 494 -9.78 13.01 21.29
C ASP A 494 -9.50 13.00 22.80
N ALA A 495 -8.25 12.83 23.22
CA ALA A 495 -7.87 12.93 24.63
C ALA A 495 -7.85 14.39 25.10
N GLY A 496 -8.58 14.71 26.18
CA GLY A 496 -8.67 16.06 26.75
C GLY A 496 -9.98 16.33 27.50
N ASP A 497 -10.13 17.57 27.95
CA ASP A 497 -11.38 18.08 28.52
C ASP A 497 -12.27 18.65 27.42
N HIS A 498 -13.47 18.10 27.25
CA HIS A 498 -14.45 18.53 26.24
C HIS A 498 -15.70 19.11 26.88
N VAL A 499 -16.16 20.28 26.43
CA VAL A 499 -17.42 20.88 26.89
C VAL A 499 -18.56 20.38 26.01
N ILE A 500 -19.37 19.47 26.55
CA ILE A 500 -20.53 18.92 25.83
C ILE A 500 -21.77 19.74 26.18
N THR A 501 -22.44 20.27 25.16
CA THR A 501 -23.67 21.03 25.29
C THR A 501 -24.85 20.31 24.62
N ALA A 502 -26.04 20.48 25.19
CA ALA A 502 -27.30 20.01 24.62
C ALA A 502 -28.30 21.16 24.62
N ASN A 503 -28.64 21.65 23.42
CA ASN A 503 -29.49 22.81 23.22
C ASN A 503 -30.84 22.38 22.66
N TYR A 504 -31.88 22.39 23.51
CA TYR A 504 -33.26 22.13 23.13
C TYR A 504 -33.89 23.37 22.51
N SER A 505 -34.43 23.25 21.28
CA SER A 505 -34.96 24.39 20.51
C SER A 505 -36.25 24.99 21.07
N GLY A 506 -36.97 24.27 21.94
CA GLY A 506 -38.38 24.52 22.19
C GLY A 506 -39.26 24.04 21.03
N ASP A 507 -40.56 24.23 21.18
CA ASP A 507 -41.58 24.05 20.15
C ASP A 507 -42.66 25.13 20.23
N ASN A 508 -43.87 24.89 19.70
CA ASN A 508 -44.98 25.85 19.75
C ASN A 508 -45.74 25.88 21.09
N ARG A 509 -45.34 25.09 22.08
CA ARG A 509 -45.95 24.97 23.42
C ARG A 509 -44.93 25.10 24.55
N PHE A 510 -43.68 24.74 24.31
CA PHE A 510 -42.61 24.69 25.30
C PHE A 510 -41.43 25.57 24.92
N ALA A 511 -40.89 26.31 25.91
CA ALA A 511 -39.72 27.15 25.73
C ALA A 511 -38.45 26.28 25.56
N GLY A 512 -37.49 26.79 24.80
CA GLY A 512 -36.18 26.15 24.65
C GLY A 512 -35.38 26.15 25.96
N GLY A 513 -34.36 25.30 26.01
CA GLY A 513 -33.52 25.11 27.19
C GLY A 513 -32.14 24.58 26.81
N SER A 514 -31.19 24.66 27.73
CA SER A 514 -29.83 24.13 27.49
C SER A 514 -29.26 23.48 28.75
N ALA A 515 -28.35 22.54 28.54
CA ALA A 515 -27.52 21.93 29.56
C ALA A 515 -26.10 21.75 29.03
N MET A 516 -25.12 21.74 29.94
CA MET A 516 -23.73 21.42 29.66
C MET A 516 -23.18 20.42 30.68
N ILE A 517 -22.22 19.61 30.25
CA ILE A 517 -21.33 18.80 31.10
C ILE A 517 -19.90 18.94 30.59
N ASP A 518 -18.93 18.84 31.49
CA ASP A 518 -17.54 18.65 31.14
C ASP A 518 -17.28 17.13 31.01
N GLN A 519 -16.70 16.71 29.88
CA GLN A 519 -16.35 15.32 29.57
C GLN A 519 -14.83 15.21 29.48
N GLU A 520 -14.21 14.67 30.52
CA GLU A 520 -12.79 14.29 30.51
C GLU A 520 -12.64 13.02 29.66
N VAL A 521 -11.65 12.98 28.77
CA VAL A 521 -11.35 11.84 27.90
C VAL A 521 -9.88 11.48 28.05
N GLU A 522 -9.63 10.29 28.57
CA GLU A 522 -8.29 9.81 28.88
C GLU A 522 -7.57 9.23 27.66
N SER A 523 -6.24 9.39 27.60
CA SER A 523 -5.44 8.76 26.52
C SER A 523 -5.61 7.24 26.56
N ALA A 524 -6.01 6.65 25.44
CA ALA A 524 -6.30 5.23 25.31
C ALA A 524 -5.05 4.36 25.50
N ARG A 525 -5.23 3.14 26.01
CA ARG A 525 -4.13 2.17 26.15
C ARG A 525 -3.87 1.49 24.82
N THR A 526 -2.61 1.16 24.53
CA THR A 526 -2.21 0.37 23.36
C THR A 526 -1.58 -0.96 23.77
N THR A 527 -1.61 -1.93 22.86
CA THR A 527 -0.79 -3.14 22.91
C THR A 527 0.19 -3.13 21.74
N THR A 528 1.48 -3.25 22.03
CA THR A 528 2.52 -3.50 21.02
C THR A 528 2.83 -5.00 20.96
N ALA A 529 2.83 -5.59 19.77
CA ALA A 529 3.42 -6.90 19.50
C ALA A 529 4.71 -6.74 18.69
N VAL A 530 5.63 -7.71 18.77
CA VAL A 530 6.85 -7.74 17.96
C VAL A 530 7.09 -9.15 17.43
N THR A 531 7.46 -9.25 16.16
CA THR A 531 7.83 -10.49 15.48
C THR A 531 9.17 -10.31 14.76
N THR A 532 9.80 -11.42 14.39
CA THR A 532 10.99 -11.42 13.54
C THR A 532 10.83 -12.43 12.43
N SER A 533 11.31 -12.08 11.23
CA SER A 533 11.24 -12.93 10.05
C SER A 533 12.56 -12.85 9.27
N PRO A 534 13.16 -14.00 8.89
CA PRO A 534 12.80 -15.36 9.29
C PRO A 534 13.27 -15.66 10.73
N ASN A 535 12.52 -16.50 11.46
CA ASN A 535 12.92 -16.98 12.79
C ASN A 535 12.66 -18.50 12.89
N PRO A 536 13.69 -19.35 13.03
CA PRO A 536 15.10 -19.00 13.13
C PRO A 536 15.70 -18.46 11.82
N SER A 537 16.76 -17.67 11.95
CA SER A 537 17.66 -17.26 10.86
C SER A 537 18.95 -18.10 10.88
N VAL A 538 19.90 -17.82 9.99
CA VAL A 538 21.28 -18.33 10.04
C VAL A 538 22.31 -17.20 10.09
N VAL A 539 23.52 -17.46 10.59
CA VAL A 539 24.60 -16.46 10.62
C VAL A 539 24.80 -15.82 9.24
N GLY A 540 24.83 -14.48 9.22
CA GLY A 540 24.98 -13.68 8.01
C GLY A 540 23.66 -13.35 7.29
N GLN A 541 22.53 -13.91 7.70
CA GLN A 541 21.22 -13.61 7.11
C GLN A 541 20.64 -12.30 7.70
N PRO A 542 20.10 -11.38 6.88
CA PRO A 542 19.35 -10.22 7.37
C PRO A 542 18.00 -10.64 7.97
N VAL A 543 17.53 -9.89 8.98
CA VAL A 543 16.31 -10.18 9.73
C VAL A 543 15.40 -8.96 9.74
N THR A 544 14.18 -9.09 9.23
CA THR A 544 13.14 -8.08 9.41
C THR A 544 12.53 -8.22 10.81
N VAL A 545 12.51 -7.14 11.57
CA VAL A 545 11.81 -7.02 12.84
C VAL A 545 10.59 -6.13 12.63
N THR A 546 9.41 -6.69 12.86
CA THR A 546 8.13 -6.03 12.62
C THR A 546 7.44 -5.80 13.97
N ALA A 547 6.95 -4.60 14.22
CA ALA A 547 6.15 -4.27 15.39
C ALA A 547 4.79 -3.73 14.97
N THR A 548 3.73 -4.25 15.58
CA THR A 548 2.35 -3.79 15.37
C THR A 548 1.80 -3.23 16.66
N VAL A 549 1.13 -2.07 16.58
CA VAL A 549 0.47 -1.42 17.70
C VAL A 549 -1.02 -1.37 17.42
N SER A 550 -1.81 -1.76 18.39
CA SER A 550 -3.28 -1.68 18.31
C SER A 550 -3.84 -1.00 19.55
N PRO A 551 -4.93 -0.21 19.41
CA PRO A 551 -5.64 0.34 20.56
C PRO A 551 -6.35 -0.77 21.32
N VAL A 552 -6.46 -0.60 22.64
CA VAL A 552 -7.26 -1.49 23.50
C VAL A 552 -8.71 -1.00 23.49
N SER A 553 -9.61 -1.88 23.04
CA SER A 553 -11.06 -1.67 23.09
C SER A 553 -11.51 -1.16 24.49
N PRO A 554 -12.37 -0.13 24.59
CA PRO A 554 -13.29 0.38 23.56
C PRO A 554 -12.73 1.45 22.60
N ALA A 555 -11.49 1.89 22.77
CA ALA A 555 -10.88 2.90 21.90
C ALA A 555 -10.84 2.46 20.43
N THR A 556 -10.96 3.43 19.52
CA THR A 556 -10.87 3.24 18.06
C THR A 556 -9.86 4.23 17.45
N GLY A 557 -9.54 4.07 16.16
CA GLY A 557 -8.47 4.82 15.48
C GLY A 557 -7.18 4.02 15.31
N THR A 558 -6.20 4.62 14.65
CA THR A 558 -4.90 4.01 14.31
C THR A 558 -3.80 4.77 15.05
N PRO A 559 -3.00 4.12 15.91
CA PRO A 559 -1.95 4.82 16.66
C PRO A 559 -0.84 5.39 15.76
N GLU A 560 -0.54 6.68 15.92
CA GLU A 560 0.58 7.35 15.26
C GLU A 560 1.79 7.54 16.20
N GLY A 561 2.96 7.88 15.65
CA GLY A 561 4.20 8.10 16.42
C GLY A 561 5.31 7.15 16.01
N ALA A 562 6.16 6.72 16.95
CA ALA A 562 7.34 5.90 16.64
C ALA A 562 7.53 4.67 17.55
N ILE A 563 8.05 3.59 16.97
CA ILE A 563 8.59 2.41 17.67
C ILE A 563 10.09 2.57 17.87
N ARG A 564 10.56 2.32 19.09
CA ARG A 564 11.95 1.99 19.39
C ARG A 564 12.13 0.47 19.40
N PHE A 565 12.99 -0.05 18.53
CA PHE A 565 13.40 -1.45 18.53
C PHE A 565 14.65 -1.64 19.38
N THR A 566 14.65 -2.66 20.22
CA THR A 566 15.83 -3.09 20.98
C THR A 566 16.10 -4.58 20.80
N ILE A 567 17.37 -4.93 20.64
CA ILE A 567 17.87 -6.30 20.61
C ILE A 567 18.95 -6.42 21.69
N ASP A 568 18.82 -7.41 22.57
CA ASP A 568 19.71 -7.67 23.71
C ASP A 568 19.92 -6.45 24.64
N GLY A 569 18.90 -5.59 24.70
CA GLY A 569 18.92 -4.33 25.46
C GLY A 569 19.58 -3.14 24.76
N ALA A 570 20.23 -3.34 23.61
CA ALA A 570 20.74 -2.25 22.76
C ALA A 570 19.64 -1.72 21.83
N VAL A 571 19.57 -0.41 21.62
CA VAL A 571 18.67 0.20 20.63
C VAL A 571 19.23 0.00 19.23
N VAL A 572 18.50 -0.72 18.37
CA VAL A 572 18.90 -0.97 16.98
C VAL A 572 18.32 0.06 16.01
N GLY A 573 17.21 0.71 16.36
CA GLY A 573 16.64 1.81 15.60
C GLY A 573 15.37 2.38 16.22
N ILE A 574 14.91 3.50 15.64
CA ILE A 574 13.61 4.10 15.89
C ILE A 574 12.96 4.30 14.51
N VAL A 575 11.72 3.86 14.36
CA VAL A 575 10.96 3.88 13.09
C VAL A 575 9.56 4.40 13.36
N ASP A 576 9.07 5.31 12.51
CA ASP A 576 7.72 5.85 12.61
C ASP A 576 6.67 4.78 12.23
N LEU A 577 5.50 4.81 12.87
CA LEU A 577 4.38 3.95 12.51
C LEU A 577 3.76 4.40 11.20
N VAL A 578 3.44 3.45 10.35
CA VAL A 578 2.58 3.61 9.18
C VAL A 578 1.43 2.61 9.35
N ASP A 579 0.19 3.11 9.36
CA ASP A 579 -1.03 2.30 9.52
C ASP A 579 -1.04 1.34 10.73
N GLY A 580 -0.35 1.70 11.82
CA GLY A 580 -0.25 0.90 13.05
C GLY A 580 0.94 -0.06 13.09
N GLU A 581 1.78 -0.08 12.06
CA GLU A 581 2.90 -1.02 11.89
C GLU A 581 4.23 -0.27 11.68
N ALA A 582 5.34 -0.85 12.13
CA ALA A 582 6.69 -0.37 11.88
C ALA A 582 7.63 -1.55 11.62
N GLU A 583 8.54 -1.41 10.67
CA GLU A 583 9.51 -2.45 10.30
C GLU A 583 10.94 -1.91 10.32
N ILE A 584 11.88 -2.73 10.77
CA ILE A 584 13.32 -2.48 10.63
C ILE A 584 14.04 -3.74 10.16
N GLU A 585 14.87 -3.59 9.12
CA GLU A 585 15.83 -4.63 8.74
C GLU A 585 17.07 -4.51 9.65
N VAL A 586 17.37 -5.58 10.38
CA VAL A 586 18.57 -5.71 11.19
C VAL A 586 19.58 -6.56 10.43
N GLY A 587 20.82 -6.10 10.44
CA GLY A 587 21.94 -6.82 9.85
C GLY A 587 22.30 -8.11 10.60
N THR A 588 23.48 -8.63 10.31
CA THR A 588 23.92 -9.95 10.78
C THR A 588 24.00 -10.01 12.31
N LEU A 589 23.11 -10.80 12.93
CA LEU A 589 23.20 -11.18 14.34
C LEU A 589 24.25 -12.28 14.53
N GLU A 590 24.85 -12.34 15.72
CA GLU A 590 25.74 -13.43 16.12
C GLU A 590 24.96 -14.74 16.30
N ARG A 591 25.64 -15.88 16.42
CA ARG A 591 24.92 -17.15 16.67
C ARG A 591 24.42 -17.21 18.11
N GLY A 592 23.12 -17.33 18.30
CA GLY A 592 22.52 -17.55 19.61
C GLY A 592 21.04 -17.27 19.66
N ASN A 593 20.56 -16.99 20.88
CA ASN A 593 19.21 -16.49 21.14
C ASN A 593 19.32 -15.01 21.45
N HIS A 594 18.54 -14.18 20.76
CA HIS A 594 18.50 -12.73 20.94
C HIS A 594 17.14 -12.29 21.52
N GLU A 595 17.15 -11.40 22.50
CA GLU A 595 15.96 -10.80 23.08
C GLU A 595 15.52 -9.57 22.28
N VAL A 596 14.41 -9.69 21.55
CA VAL A 596 13.84 -8.62 20.74
C VAL A 596 12.64 -8.00 21.46
N LYS A 597 12.61 -6.68 21.58
CA LYS A 597 11.50 -5.89 22.14
C LYS A 597 11.22 -4.67 21.27
N ALA A 598 9.96 -4.31 21.15
CA ALA A 598 9.50 -3.05 20.56
C ALA A 598 8.81 -2.20 21.62
N GLN A 599 9.19 -0.92 21.71
CA GLN A 599 8.57 0.06 22.58
C GLN A 599 7.91 1.14 21.72
N TYR A 600 6.58 1.20 21.72
CA TYR A 600 5.84 2.34 21.22
C TYR A 600 6.05 3.52 22.17
N LEU A 601 6.70 4.58 21.66
CA LEU A 601 7.05 5.76 22.46
C LEU A 601 5.89 6.76 22.59
N SER A 602 4.84 6.60 21.77
CA SER A 602 3.78 7.56 21.46
C SER A 602 4.27 8.92 20.93
N GLY A 603 3.72 9.32 19.79
CA GLY A 603 3.74 10.70 19.30
C GLY A 603 2.35 11.33 19.31
N ASP A 604 1.34 10.61 19.80
CA ASP A 604 -0.07 10.89 19.66
C ASP A 604 -0.71 11.07 21.05
N ALA A 605 -1.38 12.21 21.27
CA ALA A 605 -2.05 12.51 22.53
C ALA A 605 -3.17 11.51 22.86
N ASN A 606 -3.77 10.90 21.84
CA ASN A 606 -4.84 9.93 21.98
C ASN A 606 -4.36 8.58 22.53
N PHE A 607 -3.07 8.25 22.42
CA PHE A 607 -2.56 6.91 22.75
C PHE A 607 -1.39 6.92 23.72
N ARG A 608 -1.49 6.07 24.76
CA ARG A 608 -0.43 5.86 25.74
C ARG A 608 0.70 4.97 25.16
N PRO A 609 1.96 5.24 25.52
CA PRO A 609 3.09 4.37 25.22
C PRO A 609 2.85 2.93 25.68
N SER A 610 3.35 1.96 24.92
CA SER A 610 3.33 0.54 25.30
C SER A 610 4.62 -0.17 24.91
N THR A 611 4.79 -1.41 25.37
CA THR A 611 6.00 -2.19 25.11
C THR A 611 5.61 -3.64 24.91
N SER A 612 6.19 -4.28 23.91
CA SER A 612 5.95 -5.69 23.62
C SER A 612 6.45 -6.59 24.75
N THR A 613 5.92 -7.81 24.81
CA THR A 613 6.65 -8.91 25.44
C THR A 613 7.98 -9.15 24.71
N THR A 614 8.96 -9.76 25.38
CA THR A 614 10.18 -10.22 24.72
C THR A 614 9.84 -11.30 23.68
N ALA A 615 10.20 -11.07 22.43
CA ALA A 615 10.28 -12.14 21.44
C ALA A 615 11.72 -12.69 21.42
N THR A 616 11.87 -14.02 21.35
CA THR A 616 13.19 -14.65 21.16
C THR A 616 13.43 -14.90 19.69
N HIS A 617 14.49 -14.33 19.15
CA HIS A 617 14.99 -14.65 17.81
C HIS A 617 16.15 -15.65 17.92
N VAL A 618 16.17 -16.68 17.09
CA VAL A 618 17.21 -17.73 17.12
C VAL A 618 18.03 -17.70 15.84
N VAL A 619 19.35 -17.60 15.99
CA VAL A 619 20.32 -17.63 14.88
C VAL A 619 21.04 -18.96 14.89
N ASN A 620 20.85 -19.75 13.83
CA ASN A 620 21.48 -21.05 13.63
C ASN A 620 22.82 -20.92 12.86
N LYS A 621 23.60 -22.01 12.84
CA LYS A 621 24.78 -22.09 11.96
C LYS A 621 24.35 -22.04 10.48
N ALA A 622 25.07 -21.31 9.66
CA ALA A 622 24.88 -21.31 8.20
C ALA A 622 25.51 -22.56 7.57
N ALA A 623 24.90 -23.07 6.49
CA ALA A 623 25.40 -24.23 5.78
C ALA A 623 26.60 -23.87 4.89
N THR A 624 27.55 -24.81 4.73
CA THR A 624 28.68 -24.65 3.80
C THR A 624 28.69 -25.72 2.72
N LYS A 625 29.49 -25.50 1.68
CA LYS A 625 29.78 -26.44 0.62
C LYS A 625 31.28 -26.45 0.32
N THR A 626 31.91 -27.59 0.55
CA THR A 626 33.28 -27.88 0.13
C THR A 626 33.30 -28.42 -1.31
N VAL A 627 34.12 -27.83 -2.18
CA VAL A 627 34.44 -28.32 -3.53
C VAL A 627 35.92 -28.67 -3.59
N VAL A 628 36.26 -29.87 -4.05
CA VAL A 628 37.65 -30.34 -4.12
C VAL A 628 38.10 -30.43 -5.57
N THR A 629 39.31 -29.98 -5.84
CA THR A 629 39.98 -30.07 -7.14
C THR A 629 41.36 -30.71 -6.98
N SER A 630 41.83 -31.39 -8.02
CA SER A 630 43.20 -31.93 -8.12
C SER A 630 43.96 -31.15 -9.18
N SER A 631 45.22 -30.78 -8.91
CA SER A 631 46.11 -30.14 -9.89
C SER A 631 46.49 -31.04 -11.06
N SER A 632 46.32 -32.37 -10.93
CA SER A 632 46.60 -33.35 -11.99
C SER A 632 45.74 -34.61 -11.78
N PRO A 633 44.43 -34.61 -12.16
CA PRO A 633 43.48 -35.70 -11.89
C PRO A 633 43.92 -37.10 -12.36
N VAL A 634 44.85 -37.15 -13.32
CA VAL A 634 45.68 -38.31 -13.60
C VAL A 634 47.14 -37.91 -13.34
N SER A 635 47.87 -38.70 -12.57
CA SER A 635 49.28 -38.47 -12.24
C SER A 635 50.14 -39.72 -12.44
N ALA A 636 51.46 -39.54 -12.55
CA ALA A 636 52.42 -40.63 -12.46
C ALA A 636 52.77 -40.92 -10.98
N PHE A 637 53.23 -42.14 -10.68
CA PHE A 637 53.82 -42.44 -9.38
C PHE A 637 55.01 -41.52 -9.08
N GLY A 638 55.09 -40.98 -7.87
CA GLY A 638 56.10 -39.99 -7.45
C GLY A 638 55.85 -38.56 -7.94
N GLN A 639 54.75 -38.29 -8.67
CA GLN A 639 54.41 -36.94 -9.10
C GLN A 639 53.67 -36.20 -7.96
N PRO A 640 54.12 -35.01 -7.53
CA PRO A 640 53.38 -34.16 -6.61
C PRO A 640 52.01 -33.75 -7.20
N VAL A 641 50.95 -34.02 -6.44
CA VAL A 641 49.56 -33.61 -6.73
C VAL A 641 49.09 -32.71 -5.59
N THR A 642 48.55 -31.55 -5.95
CA THR A 642 47.96 -30.62 -4.98
C THR A 642 46.45 -30.77 -5.04
N PHE A 643 45.83 -31.06 -3.90
CA PHE A 643 44.39 -31.04 -3.71
C PHE A 643 43.99 -29.72 -3.07
N THR A 644 43.07 -29.00 -3.71
CA THR A 644 42.57 -27.72 -3.22
C THR A 644 41.09 -27.86 -2.90
N ALA A 645 40.72 -27.55 -1.65
CA ALA A 645 39.36 -27.46 -1.17
C ALA A 645 38.93 -25.99 -1.11
N ASP A 646 37.78 -25.67 -1.70
CA ASP A 646 37.10 -24.38 -1.65
C ASP A 646 35.82 -24.54 -0.83
N VAL A 647 35.79 -23.91 0.35
CA VAL A 647 34.67 -23.95 1.29
C VAL A 647 33.89 -22.64 1.20
N SER A 648 32.71 -22.74 0.60
CA SER A 648 31.79 -21.62 0.37
C SER A 648 30.58 -21.68 1.32
N VAL A 649 30.07 -20.51 1.74
CA VAL A 649 28.83 -20.41 2.51
C VAL A 649 27.63 -20.47 1.55
N LEU A 650 26.60 -21.21 1.91
CA LEU A 650 25.35 -21.30 1.14
C LEU A 650 24.36 -20.22 1.59
N ALA A 651 23.80 -19.51 0.62
CA ALA A 651 22.68 -18.59 0.84
C ALA A 651 21.50 -19.32 1.50
N PRO A 652 20.77 -18.68 2.43
CA PRO A 652 20.80 -17.25 2.77
C PRO A 652 21.87 -16.83 3.79
N GLY A 653 22.75 -17.74 4.23
CA GLY A 653 23.86 -17.39 5.13
C GLY A 653 24.98 -16.62 4.42
N ALA A 654 25.78 -15.90 5.20
CA ALA A 654 26.91 -15.11 4.72
C ALA A 654 28.04 -15.02 5.76
N GLY A 655 29.22 -14.56 5.32
CA GLY A 655 30.42 -14.43 6.14
C GLY A 655 31.57 -15.28 5.60
N SER A 656 32.64 -15.41 6.39
CA SER A 656 33.83 -16.20 6.04
C SER A 656 34.00 -17.36 7.02
N PRO A 657 34.03 -18.62 6.56
CA PRO A 657 34.29 -19.78 7.42
C PRO A 657 35.70 -19.75 8.00
N THR A 658 35.89 -20.42 9.12
CA THR A 658 37.17 -20.60 9.83
C THR A 658 37.30 -22.04 10.35
N GLY A 659 38.45 -22.46 10.86
CA GLY A 659 38.66 -23.83 11.37
C GLY A 659 39.48 -24.66 10.39
N THR A 660 39.29 -25.98 10.35
CA THR A 660 40.21 -26.90 9.64
C THR A 660 39.52 -27.72 8.56
N VAL A 661 40.24 -27.98 7.48
CA VAL A 661 39.89 -28.98 6.46
C VAL A 661 40.85 -30.15 6.53
N THR A 662 40.33 -31.36 6.66
CA THR A 662 41.09 -32.61 6.65
C THR A 662 40.93 -33.29 5.29
N PHE A 663 42.04 -33.58 4.61
CA PHE A 663 42.07 -34.35 3.37
C PHE A 663 42.39 -35.82 3.68
N THR A 664 41.55 -36.75 3.21
CA THR A 664 41.76 -38.20 3.37
C THR A 664 41.61 -38.95 2.05
N ASP A 665 42.23 -40.13 1.97
CA ASP A 665 41.92 -41.15 0.97
C ASP A 665 41.53 -42.44 1.71
N GLY A 666 40.23 -42.76 1.71
CA GLY A 666 39.68 -43.74 2.64
C GLY A 666 39.90 -43.30 4.10
N ASP A 667 40.51 -44.17 4.90
CA ASP A 667 40.85 -43.94 6.31
C ASP A 667 42.20 -43.20 6.50
N ASP A 668 43.03 -43.09 5.46
CA ASP A 668 44.36 -42.48 5.54
C ASP A 668 44.29 -40.95 5.40
N VAL A 669 44.88 -40.21 6.36
CA VAL A 669 44.93 -38.75 6.34
C VAL A 669 46.12 -38.28 5.50
N LEU A 670 45.82 -37.60 4.39
CA LEU A 670 46.82 -36.99 3.49
C LEU A 670 47.37 -35.66 4.05
N GLY A 671 46.56 -34.96 4.86
CA GLY A 671 46.98 -33.78 5.61
C GLY A 671 45.80 -32.89 6.01
N THR A 672 46.11 -31.83 6.76
CA THR A 672 45.14 -30.84 7.26
C THR A 672 45.57 -29.44 6.88
N ALA A 673 44.62 -28.54 6.64
CA ALA A 673 44.89 -27.12 6.38
C ALA A 673 43.81 -26.22 7.00
N ASP A 674 44.23 -25.10 7.60
CA ASP A 674 43.33 -24.21 8.33
C ASP A 674 42.76 -23.09 7.44
N ILE A 675 41.45 -22.90 7.53
CA ILE A 675 40.74 -21.77 6.95
C ILE A 675 40.82 -20.57 7.90
N SER A 676 41.18 -19.43 7.33
CA SER A 676 41.17 -18.12 7.98
C SER A 676 40.67 -17.06 7.02
N SER A 677 40.43 -15.85 7.51
CA SER A 677 40.11 -14.69 6.67
C SER A 677 41.17 -14.39 5.60
N ALA A 678 42.43 -14.82 5.80
CA ALA A 678 43.50 -14.69 4.82
C ALA A 678 43.47 -15.73 3.70
N THR A 679 42.87 -16.92 3.94
CA THR A 679 42.73 -17.98 2.92
C THR A 679 41.39 -17.91 2.18
N GLY A 680 40.41 -17.16 2.70
CA GLY A 680 39.16 -16.85 2.00
C GLY A 680 38.27 -18.07 1.71
N GLY A 681 38.39 -19.14 2.51
CA GLY A 681 37.71 -20.42 2.28
C GLY A 681 38.51 -21.44 1.45
N VAL A 682 39.63 -21.05 0.84
CA VAL A 682 40.40 -21.90 -0.09
C VAL A 682 41.69 -22.39 0.57
N VAL A 683 41.83 -23.71 0.72
CA VAL A 683 42.99 -24.35 1.34
C VAL A 683 43.47 -25.57 0.54
N SER A 684 44.73 -25.96 0.69
CA SER A 684 45.30 -27.05 -0.12
C SER A 684 46.36 -27.88 0.59
N VAL A 685 46.45 -29.16 0.24
CA VAL A 685 47.55 -30.07 0.59
C VAL A 685 48.23 -30.58 -0.67
N THR A 686 49.54 -30.82 -0.62
CA THR A 686 50.31 -31.45 -1.71
C THR A 686 50.87 -32.78 -1.23
N VAL A 687 50.68 -33.84 -2.01
CA VAL A 687 51.20 -35.20 -1.75
C VAL A 687 51.88 -35.75 -2.99
N ASP A 688 52.96 -36.51 -2.84
CA ASP A 688 53.77 -37.06 -3.93
C ASP A 688 54.00 -38.58 -3.83
N ASP A 689 53.51 -39.22 -2.77
CA ASP A 689 53.71 -40.63 -2.41
C ASP A 689 52.48 -41.53 -2.61
N LEU A 690 51.38 -41.00 -3.17
CA LEU A 690 50.18 -41.77 -3.48
C LEU A 690 50.51 -43.06 -4.26
N SER A 691 49.94 -44.18 -3.77
CA SER A 691 50.11 -45.49 -4.41
C SER A 691 49.45 -45.55 -5.80
N ILE A 692 49.65 -46.63 -6.55
CA ILE A 692 49.04 -46.76 -7.89
C ILE A 692 47.63 -47.33 -7.78
N GLY A 693 46.66 -46.53 -8.21
CA GLY A 693 45.24 -46.91 -8.17
C GLY A 693 44.31 -45.79 -8.61
N GLN A 694 43.04 -45.94 -8.24
CA GLN A 694 42.14 -44.81 -8.08
C GLN A 694 42.02 -44.51 -6.59
N HIS A 695 42.10 -43.23 -6.27
CA HIS A 695 41.95 -42.63 -4.96
C HIS A 695 40.71 -41.75 -4.99
N ALA A 696 39.98 -41.72 -3.88
CA ALA A 696 38.77 -40.92 -3.72
C ALA A 696 39.03 -39.90 -2.63
N VAL A 697 39.80 -38.86 -2.98
CA VAL A 697 40.27 -37.88 -2.01
C VAL A 697 39.10 -37.04 -1.53
N VAL A 698 38.77 -37.17 -0.24
CA VAL A 698 37.72 -36.42 0.45
C VAL A 698 38.38 -35.28 1.20
N ALA A 699 37.85 -34.06 1.04
CA ALA A 699 38.14 -32.96 1.95
C ALA A 699 36.93 -32.74 2.85
N THR A 700 37.14 -32.85 4.16
CA THR A 700 36.14 -32.64 5.19
C THR A 700 36.44 -31.35 5.93
N TYR A 701 35.55 -30.37 5.80
CA TYR A 701 35.50 -29.19 6.64
C TYR A 701 34.60 -29.51 7.84
N ASP A 702 35.12 -29.42 9.06
CA ASP A 702 34.36 -29.81 10.27
C ASP A 702 33.34 -28.75 10.72
N GLY A 703 33.44 -27.53 10.21
CA GLY A 703 32.66 -26.37 10.67
C GLY A 703 33.37 -25.60 11.77
N ASP A 704 32.77 -24.47 12.15
CA ASP A 704 33.20 -23.63 13.26
C ASP A 704 31.97 -23.22 14.10
N ASP A 705 32.09 -22.22 14.97
CA ASP A 705 30.95 -21.77 15.76
C ASP A 705 29.79 -21.19 14.93
N SER A 706 30.05 -20.64 13.74
CA SER A 706 29.07 -19.95 12.88
C SER A 706 28.57 -20.81 11.71
N PHE A 707 29.34 -21.80 11.28
CA PHE A 707 29.12 -22.54 10.05
C PHE A 707 29.10 -24.06 10.29
N THR A 708 28.17 -24.78 9.64
CA THR A 708 28.18 -26.26 9.68
C THR A 708 29.28 -26.80 8.79
N GLY A 709 29.87 -27.94 9.19
CA GLY A 709 30.79 -28.69 8.35
C GLY A 709 30.18 -29.14 7.03
N SER A 710 31.05 -29.44 6.06
CA SER A 710 30.67 -30.00 4.76
C SER A 710 31.82 -30.77 4.12
N THR A 711 31.49 -31.74 3.28
CA THR A 711 32.46 -32.58 2.58
C THR A 711 32.40 -32.36 1.07
N GLY A 712 33.55 -32.50 0.43
CA GLY A 712 33.67 -32.60 -1.03
C GLY A 712 34.66 -33.71 -1.37
N SER A 713 34.60 -34.25 -2.59
CA SER A 713 35.54 -35.28 -3.02
C SER A 713 35.94 -35.13 -4.48
N VAL A 714 37.13 -35.64 -4.81
CA VAL A 714 37.68 -35.70 -6.17
C VAL A 714 38.31 -37.07 -6.41
N SER A 715 38.13 -37.60 -7.63
CA SER A 715 38.81 -38.82 -8.05
C SER A 715 40.21 -38.47 -8.56
N GLN A 716 41.22 -39.13 -7.99
CA GLN A 716 42.61 -39.06 -8.43
C GLN A 716 43.02 -40.43 -8.98
N LYS A 717 43.62 -40.47 -10.17
CA LYS A 717 44.17 -41.71 -10.74
C LYS A 717 45.68 -41.64 -10.82
N VAL A 718 46.37 -42.49 -10.07
CA VAL A 718 47.82 -42.63 -10.16
C VAL A 718 48.17 -43.78 -11.11
N GLN A 719 49.07 -43.54 -12.05
CA GLN A 719 49.55 -44.51 -13.03
C GLN A 719 51.02 -44.82 -12.80
N ARG A 720 51.48 -45.98 -13.31
CA ARG A 720 52.91 -46.31 -13.34
C ARG A 720 53.69 -45.22 -14.06
N ALA A 721 54.77 -44.74 -13.46
CA ALA A 721 55.64 -43.76 -14.08
C ALA A 721 56.38 -44.37 -15.28
N GLN A 722 56.59 -43.60 -16.34
CA GLN A 722 57.41 -44.03 -17.48
C GLN A 722 58.89 -44.06 -17.07
N THR A 723 59.69 -44.90 -17.73
CA THR A 723 61.15 -44.91 -17.55
C THR A 723 61.87 -44.72 -18.87
N ALA A 724 63.09 -44.18 -18.80
CA ALA A 724 64.04 -44.16 -19.90
C ALA A 724 65.23 -45.03 -19.53
N THR A 725 65.55 -46.00 -20.39
CA THR A 725 66.81 -46.77 -20.30
C THR A 725 67.83 -46.15 -21.25
N THR A 726 69.03 -45.84 -20.76
CA THR A 726 70.21 -45.54 -21.58
C THR A 726 71.17 -46.73 -21.52
N LEU A 727 71.91 -46.98 -22.60
CA LEU A 727 72.83 -48.12 -22.71
C LEU A 727 74.21 -47.65 -23.15
N THR A 728 75.23 -48.03 -22.38
CA THR A 728 76.64 -47.74 -22.65
C THR A 728 77.44 -49.03 -22.72
N SER A 729 78.57 -49.00 -23.44
CA SER A 729 79.60 -50.03 -23.42
C SER A 729 80.83 -49.49 -22.72
N SER A 730 81.54 -50.34 -21.97
CA SER A 730 82.81 -49.98 -21.34
C SER A 730 83.92 -49.67 -22.35
N VAL A 731 83.85 -50.22 -23.57
CA VAL A 731 84.79 -49.97 -24.68
C VAL A 731 84.08 -50.18 -26.02
N ASN A 732 83.99 -49.16 -26.87
CA ASN A 732 83.48 -49.26 -28.25
C ASN A 732 84.23 -48.25 -29.17
N PRO A 733 84.89 -48.67 -30.27
CA PRO A 733 85.13 -50.05 -30.69
C PRO A 733 86.07 -50.80 -29.73
N SER A 734 85.89 -52.11 -29.59
CA SER A 734 86.80 -53.01 -28.86
C SER A 734 87.63 -53.87 -29.82
N GLN A 735 88.70 -54.52 -29.36
CA GLN A 735 89.45 -55.50 -30.17
C GLN A 735 88.97 -56.95 -29.92
N SER A 736 89.22 -57.84 -30.88
CA SER A 736 88.96 -59.28 -30.75
C SER A 736 89.50 -59.84 -29.43
N GLY A 737 88.67 -60.56 -28.69
CA GLY A 737 89.04 -61.14 -27.38
C GLY A 737 89.09 -60.15 -26.21
N GLN A 738 88.86 -58.84 -26.42
CA GLN A 738 88.83 -57.86 -25.34
C GLN A 738 87.57 -58.01 -24.49
N GLY A 739 87.72 -57.97 -23.16
CA GLY A 739 86.59 -57.99 -22.24
C GLY A 739 85.85 -56.66 -22.20
N ILE A 740 84.56 -56.68 -22.50
CA ILE A 740 83.64 -55.55 -22.42
C ILE A 740 82.50 -55.82 -21.44
N ARG A 741 81.91 -54.75 -20.89
CA ARG A 741 80.66 -54.77 -20.12
C ARG A 741 79.70 -53.74 -20.70
N PHE A 742 78.42 -54.02 -20.58
CA PHE A 742 77.36 -53.08 -20.93
C PHE A 742 76.68 -52.60 -19.65
N THR A 743 76.54 -51.28 -19.50
CA THR A 743 75.84 -50.67 -18.36
C THR A 743 74.58 -50.00 -18.88
N ALA A 744 73.44 -50.46 -18.38
CA ALA A 744 72.14 -49.87 -18.63
C ALA A 744 71.74 -49.05 -17.40
N THR A 745 71.48 -47.75 -17.60
CA THR A 745 70.97 -46.87 -16.54
C THR A 745 69.52 -46.57 -16.83
N VAL A 746 68.65 -46.82 -15.85
CA VAL A 746 67.20 -46.61 -15.94
C VAL A 746 66.81 -45.49 -14.98
N ALA A 747 66.19 -44.45 -15.51
CA ALA A 747 65.66 -43.34 -14.73
C ALA A 747 64.15 -43.19 -14.97
N PRO A 748 63.38 -42.67 -13.99
CA PRO A 748 62.01 -42.25 -14.23
C PRO A 748 61.97 -41.06 -15.20
N VAL A 749 60.90 -40.96 -15.98
CA VAL A 749 60.64 -39.79 -16.84
C VAL A 749 59.72 -38.84 -16.10
N ALA A 750 60.18 -37.59 -15.94
CA ALA A 750 59.38 -36.52 -15.34
C ALA A 750 58.02 -36.37 -16.07
N PRO A 751 56.91 -36.16 -15.35
CA PRO A 751 56.82 -35.77 -13.94
C PRO A 751 56.84 -36.92 -12.92
N GLY A 752 57.02 -38.17 -13.33
CA GLY A 752 57.18 -39.29 -12.39
C GLY A 752 58.53 -39.28 -11.68
N ALA A 753 58.58 -39.78 -10.44
CA ALA A 753 59.77 -39.77 -9.59
C ALA A 753 59.92 -41.07 -8.78
N GLY A 754 61.03 -41.16 -8.02
CA GLY A 754 61.42 -42.36 -7.27
C GLY A 754 62.37 -43.28 -8.05
N GLU A 755 62.88 -44.31 -7.37
CA GLU A 755 63.91 -45.22 -7.92
C GLU A 755 63.28 -46.47 -8.56
N PRO A 756 63.51 -46.74 -9.87
CA PRO A 756 63.09 -47.98 -10.52
C PRO A 756 63.81 -49.20 -9.93
N SER A 757 63.06 -50.25 -9.62
CA SER A 757 63.62 -51.54 -9.14
C SER A 757 63.33 -52.67 -10.13
N GLY A 758 63.87 -53.86 -9.87
CA GLY A 758 63.72 -55.02 -10.77
C GLY A 758 64.98 -55.28 -11.61
N THR A 759 64.83 -55.72 -12.86
CA THR A 759 65.95 -56.25 -13.68
C THR A 759 65.99 -55.74 -15.11
N VAL A 760 67.20 -55.61 -15.66
CA VAL A 760 67.48 -55.41 -17.09
C VAL A 760 67.97 -56.71 -17.74
N GLN A 761 67.34 -57.13 -18.83
CA GLN A 761 67.88 -58.18 -19.71
C GLN A 761 68.72 -57.55 -20.81
N PHE A 762 70.01 -57.93 -20.88
CA PHE A 762 70.89 -57.60 -22.00
C PHE A 762 70.75 -58.64 -23.11
N THR A 763 70.84 -58.22 -24.37
CA THR A 763 70.85 -59.11 -25.54
C THR A 763 71.90 -58.69 -26.56
N VAL A 764 72.45 -59.66 -27.28
CA VAL A 764 73.36 -59.49 -28.41
C VAL A 764 72.69 -60.10 -29.64
N ASN A 765 72.43 -59.29 -30.67
CA ASN A 765 71.71 -59.69 -31.88
C ASN A 765 70.35 -60.40 -31.58
N GLY A 766 69.70 -60.02 -30.48
CA GLY A 766 68.43 -60.60 -30.01
C GLY A 766 68.54 -61.84 -29.13
N ALA A 767 69.74 -62.41 -28.94
CA ALA A 767 69.96 -63.52 -28.00
C ALA A 767 70.37 -63.01 -26.60
N ASN A 768 69.88 -63.66 -25.53
CA ASN A 768 70.14 -63.24 -24.15
C ASN A 768 71.62 -63.32 -23.77
N LEU A 769 72.17 -62.20 -23.29
CA LEU A 769 73.54 -62.10 -22.76
C LEU A 769 73.54 -62.46 -21.26
N GLY A 770 73.33 -63.75 -20.98
CA GLY A 770 73.14 -64.24 -19.61
C GLY A 770 71.76 -63.94 -19.03
N SER A 771 71.60 -64.17 -17.73
CA SER A 771 70.37 -63.89 -16.97
C SER A 771 70.11 -62.38 -16.81
N PRO A 772 68.87 -61.95 -16.54
CA PRO A 772 68.56 -60.57 -16.18
C PRO A 772 69.39 -60.09 -14.98
N VAL A 773 69.90 -58.86 -15.06
CA VAL A 773 70.72 -58.23 -14.02
C VAL A 773 69.86 -57.27 -13.21
N ALA A 774 69.93 -57.33 -11.88
CA ALA A 774 69.20 -56.41 -11.01
C ALA A 774 69.69 -54.95 -11.18
N LEU A 775 68.76 -54.00 -11.04
CA LEU A 775 69.14 -52.61 -10.84
C LEU A 775 69.66 -52.42 -9.41
N VAL A 776 70.78 -51.71 -9.31
CA VAL A 776 71.35 -51.16 -8.07
C VAL A 776 71.61 -49.69 -8.36
N ASP A 777 71.08 -48.79 -7.54
CA ASP A 777 71.22 -47.34 -7.68
C ASP A 777 70.87 -46.83 -9.10
N GLY A 778 69.78 -47.37 -9.68
CA GLY A 778 69.31 -47.04 -11.03
C GLY A 778 70.11 -47.67 -12.18
N ALA A 779 71.16 -48.45 -11.91
CA ALA A 779 72.02 -49.06 -12.93
C ALA A 779 72.07 -50.59 -12.87
N ALA A 780 72.11 -51.23 -14.03
CA ALA A 780 72.41 -52.66 -14.18
C ALA A 780 73.64 -52.82 -15.08
N THR A 781 74.60 -53.67 -14.71
CA THR A 781 75.84 -53.90 -15.49
C THR A 781 75.99 -55.36 -15.86
N SER A 782 76.17 -55.65 -17.15
CA SER A 782 76.34 -57.01 -17.65
C SER A 782 77.59 -57.69 -17.06
N ASN A 783 77.58 -59.03 -17.07
CA ASN A 783 78.80 -59.81 -16.90
C ASN A 783 79.85 -59.44 -17.97
N LEU A 784 81.12 -59.68 -17.66
CA LEU A 784 82.23 -59.45 -18.58
C LEU A 784 82.10 -60.39 -19.79
N PHE A 785 82.19 -59.83 -20.98
CA PHE A 785 81.99 -60.54 -22.23
C PHE A 785 83.19 -60.31 -23.15
N SER A 786 83.86 -61.37 -23.58
CA SER A 786 85.14 -61.30 -24.33
C SER A 786 85.21 -62.25 -25.53
N SER A 787 84.09 -62.85 -25.93
CA SER A 787 84.03 -63.89 -26.96
C SER A 787 83.55 -63.39 -28.33
N LEU A 788 83.54 -62.08 -28.57
CA LEU A 788 83.17 -61.52 -29.86
C LEU A 788 84.36 -61.56 -30.82
N SER A 789 84.11 -62.08 -32.02
CA SER A 789 84.97 -61.93 -33.20
C SER A 789 84.84 -60.52 -33.80
N PRO A 790 85.75 -60.10 -34.69
CA PRO A 790 85.60 -58.87 -35.43
C PRO A 790 84.27 -58.78 -36.21
N GLY A 791 83.64 -57.61 -36.19
CA GLY A 791 82.30 -57.36 -36.73
C GLY A 791 81.51 -56.38 -35.86
N THR A 792 80.26 -56.11 -36.24
CA THR A 792 79.36 -55.22 -35.49
C THR A 792 78.16 -55.98 -34.91
N TYR A 793 77.84 -55.71 -33.65
CA TYR A 793 76.85 -56.45 -32.87
C TYR A 793 75.79 -55.51 -32.30
N ARG A 794 74.51 -55.76 -32.60
CA ARG A 794 73.40 -55.00 -32.02
C ARG A 794 73.21 -55.40 -30.57
N ILE A 795 73.57 -54.50 -29.65
CA ILE A 795 73.35 -54.68 -28.21
C ILE A 795 72.06 -53.97 -27.83
N ALA A 796 71.17 -54.66 -27.11
CA ALA A 796 69.97 -54.06 -26.54
C ALA A 796 69.83 -54.41 -25.06
N ALA A 797 69.28 -53.47 -24.30
CA ALA A 797 68.97 -53.61 -22.89
C ALA A 797 67.47 -53.35 -22.70
N THR A 798 66.75 -54.30 -22.10
CA THR A 798 65.31 -54.19 -21.83
C THR A 798 65.07 -54.28 -20.34
N TYR A 799 64.61 -53.18 -19.75
CA TYR A 799 64.07 -53.13 -18.40
C TYR A 799 62.60 -53.59 -18.43
N SER A 800 62.26 -54.60 -17.65
CA SER A 800 60.91 -55.19 -17.64
C SER A 800 59.83 -54.30 -17.01
N GLY A 801 60.23 -53.26 -16.28
CA GLY A 801 59.34 -52.55 -15.35
C GLY A 801 59.15 -53.30 -14.04
N ASP A 802 58.55 -52.60 -13.08
CA ASP A 802 58.12 -53.09 -11.77
C ASP A 802 56.69 -52.59 -11.47
N PRO A 803 56.06 -52.90 -10.32
CA PRO A 803 54.71 -52.42 -10.00
C PRO A 803 54.51 -50.89 -10.05
N ARG A 804 55.58 -50.09 -9.89
CA ARG A 804 55.60 -48.62 -9.88
C ARG A 804 56.00 -47.99 -11.20
N PHE A 805 56.85 -48.66 -11.98
CA PHE A 805 57.49 -48.13 -13.18
C PHE A 805 57.21 -48.98 -14.41
N VAL A 806 56.83 -48.35 -15.52
CA VAL A 806 56.67 -49.00 -16.82
C VAL A 806 58.04 -49.40 -17.37
N GLY A 807 58.12 -50.58 -17.98
CA GLY A 807 59.35 -51.07 -18.61
C GLY A 807 59.77 -50.23 -19.82
N SER A 808 61.06 -50.18 -20.07
CA SER A 808 61.65 -49.44 -21.19
C SER A 808 62.79 -50.24 -21.81
N SER A 809 63.21 -49.86 -23.01
CA SER A 809 64.33 -50.50 -23.70
C SER A 809 65.23 -49.49 -24.37
N SER A 810 66.47 -49.90 -24.58
CA SER A 810 67.52 -49.11 -25.20
C SER A 810 68.36 -49.99 -26.10
N VAL A 811 68.95 -49.40 -27.14
CA VAL A 811 70.00 -50.01 -27.96
C VAL A 811 71.28 -49.19 -27.82
N LEU A 812 72.43 -49.82 -28.02
CA LEU A 812 73.71 -49.12 -27.94
C LEU A 812 73.88 -48.21 -29.16
N ASP A 813 73.40 -46.97 -29.05
CA ASP A 813 73.23 -46.00 -30.15
C ASP A 813 74.50 -45.20 -30.50
N GLN A 814 75.68 -45.79 -30.27
CA GLN A 814 76.97 -45.20 -30.67
C GLN A 814 77.39 -45.68 -32.08
N GLY A 815 76.43 -45.76 -33.01
CA GLY A 815 76.61 -46.27 -34.37
C GLY A 815 75.90 -47.60 -34.62
N ASN A 816 76.43 -48.44 -35.51
CA ASN A 816 75.81 -49.72 -35.93
C ASN A 816 75.75 -50.80 -34.83
N GLY A 817 76.19 -50.49 -33.59
CA GLY A 817 76.19 -51.38 -32.43
C GLY A 817 77.53 -51.34 -31.68
N GLN A 818 77.83 -52.42 -30.96
CA GLN A 818 79.19 -52.69 -30.48
C GLN A 818 80.04 -53.12 -31.67
N GLU A 819 81.06 -52.34 -31.99
CA GLU A 819 82.06 -52.67 -32.99
C GLU A 819 83.22 -53.43 -32.36
N VAL A 820 83.68 -54.46 -33.06
CA VAL A 820 84.85 -55.26 -32.71
C VAL A 820 85.80 -55.27 -33.89
N THR A 821 87.02 -54.79 -33.67
CA THR A 821 88.09 -54.70 -34.65
C THR A 821 89.11 -55.82 -34.46
N LYS A 822 89.98 -56.04 -35.45
CA LYS A 822 91.10 -56.97 -35.29
C LYS A 822 92.15 -56.42 -34.31
N GLY A 823 92.90 -57.32 -33.70
CA GLY A 823 94.08 -56.98 -32.90
C GLY A 823 95.28 -56.61 -33.77
N ALA A 824 96.00 -55.55 -33.39
CA ALA A 824 97.31 -55.26 -33.99
C ALA A 824 98.33 -56.36 -33.65
N THR A 825 99.33 -56.56 -34.52
CA THR A 825 100.44 -57.49 -34.28
C THR A 825 101.81 -56.81 -34.41
N SER A 826 102.76 -57.29 -33.62
CA SER A 826 104.18 -56.96 -33.72
C SER A 826 104.96 -58.18 -34.15
N MET A 827 105.99 -58.01 -34.98
CA MET A 827 106.86 -59.08 -35.44
C MET A 827 108.33 -58.77 -35.16
N GLU A 828 109.09 -59.82 -34.86
CA GLU A 828 110.54 -59.85 -34.76
C GLU A 828 111.09 -60.96 -35.67
N LEU A 829 112.23 -60.71 -36.32
CA LEU A 829 112.91 -61.65 -37.23
C LEU A 829 114.40 -61.70 -36.86
N VAL A 830 114.90 -62.90 -36.53
CA VAL A 830 116.28 -63.11 -36.06
C VAL A 830 116.91 -64.28 -36.83
N ALA A 831 118.17 -64.15 -37.25
CA ALA A 831 118.98 -65.26 -37.77
C ALA A 831 119.78 -65.92 -36.63
N ASP A 832 120.03 -67.22 -36.73
CA ASP A 832 120.83 -67.99 -35.76
C ASP A 832 122.32 -67.61 -35.75
N THR A 833 122.87 -67.18 -36.89
CA THR A 833 124.20 -66.57 -37.00
C THR A 833 124.18 -65.32 -37.90
N PRO A 834 124.88 -64.21 -37.56
CA PRO A 834 124.91 -63.00 -38.39
C PRO A 834 125.83 -63.11 -39.63
N VAL A 835 126.75 -64.08 -39.65
CA VAL A 835 127.68 -64.36 -40.76
C VAL A 835 127.80 -65.87 -40.91
N ALA A 836 127.87 -66.38 -42.13
CA ALA A 836 127.98 -67.82 -42.43
C ALA A 836 128.91 -68.04 -43.63
N ASP A 837 129.68 -69.13 -43.66
CA ASP A 837 130.55 -69.40 -44.81
C ASP A 837 129.78 -69.90 -46.04
N HIS A 838 130.39 -69.83 -47.23
CA HIS A 838 129.68 -70.18 -48.48
C HIS A 838 129.32 -71.67 -48.53
N GLY A 839 128.03 -71.97 -48.35
CA GLY A 839 127.47 -73.32 -48.25
C GLY A 839 126.99 -73.71 -46.85
N GLU A 840 127.19 -72.86 -45.85
CA GLU A 840 126.67 -73.06 -44.48
C GLU A 840 125.16 -72.74 -44.40
N THR A 841 124.45 -73.39 -43.47
CA THR A 841 123.00 -73.22 -43.29
C THR A 841 122.69 -72.15 -42.25
N VAL A 842 121.83 -71.19 -42.61
CA VAL A 842 121.30 -70.15 -41.72
C VAL A 842 119.83 -70.40 -41.42
N THR A 843 119.43 -70.33 -40.15
CA THR A 843 118.04 -70.47 -39.67
C THR A 843 117.47 -69.13 -39.20
N PHE A 844 116.42 -68.68 -39.88
CA PHE A 844 115.62 -67.54 -39.47
C PHE A 844 114.48 -67.96 -38.55
N THR A 845 114.35 -67.31 -37.40
CA THR A 845 113.21 -67.42 -36.49
C THR A 845 112.38 -66.15 -36.55
N VAL A 846 111.08 -66.30 -36.77
CA VAL A 846 110.10 -65.21 -36.74
C VAL A 846 109.20 -65.37 -35.52
N THR A 847 109.07 -64.31 -34.73
CA THR A 847 108.16 -64.23 -33.60
C THR A 847 107.06 -63.21 -33.92
N VAL A 848 105.79 -63.60 -33.80
CA VAL A 848 104.63 -62.70 -34.02
C VAL A 848 103.77 -62.69 -32.77
N ALA A 849 103.56 -61.50 -32.20
CA ALA A 849 102.79 -61.30 -30.97
C ALA A 849 101.59 -60.38 -31.17
N GLY A 850 100.47 -60.68 -30.52
CA GLY A 850 99.30 -59.80 -30.46
C GLY A 850 99.53 -58.63 -29.51
N VAL A 851 99.33 -57.39 -29.97
CA VAL A 851 99.56 -56.15 -29.21
C VAL A 851 98.35 -55.82 -28.32
N ALA A 852 98.57 -55.40 -27.06
CA ALA A 852 97.48 -55.13 -26.11
C ALA A 852 96.50 -54.08 -26.66
N PRO A 853 95.15 -54.25 -26.52
CA PRO A 853 94.42 -55.22 -25.69
C PRO A 853 93.94 -56.55 -26.33
N ALA A 854 94.20 -56.86 -27.61
CA ALA A 854 93.61 -58.04 -28.29
C ALA A 854 94.04 -59.42 -27.72
N ASN A 855 93.10 -60.23 -27.23
CA ASN A 855 93.45 -61.53 -26.65
C ASN A 855 93.45 -62.66 -27.69
N GLY A 856 94.41 -63.59 -27.56
CA GLY A 856 94.65 -64.69 -28.50
C GLY A 856 96.09 -64.71 -28.99
N LYS A 857 96.48 -65.78 -29.70
CA LYS A 857 97.79 -65.94 -30.32
C LYS A 857 97.64 -65.80 -31.85
N PRO A 858 98.47 -65.01 -32.56
CA PRO A 858 98.44 -64.93 -34.01
C PRO A 858 98.62 -66.30 -34.66
N THR A 859 97.88 -66.60 -35.72
CA THR A 859 97.96 -67.88 -36.46
C THR A 859 97.94 -67.61 -37.95
N GLY A 860 98.47 -68.55 -38.74
CA GLY A 860 98.60 -68.41 -40.19
C GLY A 860 100.03 -68.69 -40.64
N VAL A 861 100.45 -68.06 -41.73
CA VAL A 861 101.78 -68.24 -42.32
C VAL A 861 102.56 -66.93 -42.34
N VAL A 862 103.88 -67.04 -42.16
CA VAL A 862 104.85 -65.99 -42.45
C VAL A 862 105.60 -66.35 -43.72
N GLN A 863 105.86 -65.37 -44.58
CA GLN A 863 106.67 -65.50 -45.78
C GLN A 863 108.01 -64.80 -45.60
N LEU A 864 109.11 -65.43 -45.97
CA LEU A 864 110.46 -64.86 -45.92
C LEU A 864 110.99 -64.58 -47.33
N TRP A 865 111.53 -63.38 -47.53
CA TRP A 865 111.95 -62.84 -48.82
C TRP A 865 113.39 -62.30 -48.74
N ASN A 866 114.22 -62.53 -49.76
CA ASN A 866 115.48 -61.80 -49.96
C ASN A 866 115.27 -60.78 -51.07
N GLY A 867 115.24 -59.49 -50.71
CA GLY A 867 114.82 -58.41 -51.61
C GLY A 867 113.41 -58.63 -52.18
N GLY A 868 113.34 -59.03 -53.46
CA GLY A 868 112.12 -59.37 -54.21
C GLY A 868 111.88 -60.87 -54.42
N THR A 869 112.80 -61.74 -54.01
CA THR A 869 112.72 -63.19 -54.21
C THR A 869 112.19 -63.88 -52.95
N LEU A 870 111.13 -64.69 -53.08
CA LEU A 870 110.61 -65.49 -51.97
C LEU A 870 111.62 -66.61 -51.65
N LEU A 871 112.13 -66.65 -50.42
CA LEU A 871 112.96 -67.76 -49.91
C LEU A 871 112.09 -68.95 -49.50
N GLY A 872 110.95 -68.67 -48.86
CA GLY A 872 110.00 -69.70 -48.44
C GLY A 872 108.90 -69.16 -47.51
N ALA A 873 108.08 -70.06 -46.99
CA ALA A 873 107.03 -69.72 -46.04
C ALA A 873 106.94 -70.77 -44.91
N ALA A 874 106.60 -70.33 -43.71
CA ALA A 874 106.50 -71.17 -42.52
C ALA A 874 105.24 -70.82 -41.71
N SER A 875 104.59 -71.84 -41.14
CA SER A 875 103.38 -71.66 -40.33
C SER A 875 103.72 -71.22 -38.91
N LEU A 876 102.96 -70.26 -38.39
CA LEU A 876 103.04 -69.83 -36.99
C LEU A 876 102.50 -70.92 -36.05
N ALA A 877 103.36 -71.42 -35.18
CA ALA A 877 103.01 -72.29 -34.06
C ALA A 877 102.89 -71.47 -32.77
N PRO A 878 101.82 -71.64 -31.96
CA PRO A 878 101.67 -70.91 -30.69
C PRO A 878 102.74 -71.31 -29.68
N THR A 879 103.38 -70.34 -29.04
CA THR A 879 104.38 -70.57 -27.98
C THR A 879 103.73 -70.84 -26.63
N SER A 880 104.50 -71.04 -25.55
CA SER A 880 103.98 -70.95 -24.17
C SER A 880 103.56 -69.52 -23.83
N GLU A 881 104.43 -68.54 -24.14
CA GLU A 881 104.23 -67.12 -23.86
C GLU A 881 102.84 -66.60 -24.28
N PRO A 882 102.22 -65.70 -23.49
CA PRO A 882 100.90 -65.20 -23.79
C PRO A 882 100.93 -64.39 -25.08
N ARG A 883 99.99 -64.69 -25.98
CA ARG A 883 99.70 -63.91 -27.20
C ARG A 883 100.78 -63.97 -28.29
N THR A 884 101.77 -64.86 -28.15
CA THR A 884 102.88 -65.04 -29.09
C THR A 884 102.80 -66.38 -29.84
N SER A 885 103.24 -66.35 -31.10
CA SER A 885 103.47 -67.51 -31.96
C SER A 885 104.78 -67.36 -32.73
N THR A 886 105.44 -68.46 -33.09
CA THR A 886 106.74 -68.47 -33.77
C THR A 886 106.74 -69.36 -35.00
N ALA A 887 107.58 -69.05 -35.98
CA ALA A 887 107.86 -69.87 -37.16
C ALA A 887 109.36 -69.86 -37.47
N THR A 888 109.92 -70.97 -37.97
CA THR A 888 111.34 -71.09 -38.32
C THR A 888 111.54 -71.51 -39.77
N PHE A 889 112.60 -71.02 -40.40
CA PHE A 889 112.93 -71.29 -41.81
C PHE A 889 114.46 -71.32 -42.01
N ALA A 890 115.00 -72.38 -42.60
CA ALA A 890 116.45 -72.56 -42.80
C ALA A 890 116.84 -72.60 -44.29
N THR A 891 118.01 -72.05 -44.64
CA THR A 891 118.55 -72.04 -46.01
C THR A 891 120.08 -72.04 -46.04
N ALA A 892 120.67 -72.76 -46.99
CA ALA A 892 122.11 -72.72 -47.32
C ALA A 892 122.38 -72.11 -48.70
N GLY A 893 121.35 -71.58 -49.37
CA GLY A 893 121.41 -71.12 -50.77
C GLY A 893 121.80 -69.64 -50.94
N LEU A 894 122.44 -69.02 -49.95
CA LEU A 894 122.87 -67.62 -50.02
C LEU A 894 124.28 -67.53 -50.64
N ALA A 895 124.39 -66.81 -51.76
CA ALA A 895 125.67 -66.56 -52.44
C ALA A 895 126.59 -65.63 -51.60
N PRO A 896 127.91 -65.59 -51.86
CA PRO A 896 128.83 -64.69 -51.17
C PRO A 896 128.39 -63.22 -51.28
N GLY A 897 128.47 -62.47 -50.18
CA GLY A 897 127.93 -61.11 -50.06
C GLY A 897 126.88 -60.93 -48.95
N SER A 898 126.21 -59.78 -48.95
CA SER A 898 125.25 -59.36 -47.91
C SER A 898 123.80 -59.38 -48.44
N HIS A 899 122.87 -59.94 -47.67
CA HIS A 899 121.46 -60.16 -48.04
C HIS A 899 120.50 -59.55 -47.02
N GLU A 900 119.47 -58.83 -47.47
CA GLU A 900 118.40 -58.31 -46.61
C GLU A 900 117.18 -59.25 -46.67
N VAL A 901 116.87 -59.86 -45.53
CA VAL A 901 115.78 -60.82 -45.39
C VAL A 901 114.58 -60.16 -44.71
N ARG A 902 113.41 -60.18 -45.38
CA ARG A 902 112.14 -59.63 -44.90
C ARG A 902 111.14 -60.74 -44.60
N ALA A 903 110.59 -60.75 -43.39
CA ALA A 903 109.46 -61.59 -42.99
C ALA A 903 108.15 -60.80 -43.08
N VAL A 904 107.10 -61.43 -43.62
CA VAL A 904 105.77 -60.83 -43.83
C VAL A 904 104.70 -61.76 -43.26
N TYR A 905 103.92 -61.26 -42.29
CA TYR A 905 102.70 -61.91 -41.80
C TYR A 905 101.50 -61.15 -42.37
N VAL A 906 100.68 -61.82 -43.17
CA VAL A 906 99.53 -61.19 -43.85
C VAL A 906 98.30 -60.97 -42.95
N GLY A 907 98.42 -61.28 -41.64
CA GLY A 907 97.30 -61.25 -40.70
C GLY A 907 96.45 -62.52 -40.75
N ASN A 908 95.37 -62.51 -39.98
CA ASN A 908 94.29 -63.50 -40.06
C ASN A 908 92.92 -62.84 -39.83
N PHE A 909 91.91 -63.62 -39.44
CA PHE A 909 90.57 -63.10 -39.16
C PHE A 909 90.52 -62.21 -37.90
N ASN A 910 91.30 -62.54 -36.87
CA ASN A 910 91.31 -61.85 -35.57
C ASN A 910 92.45 -60.83 -35.42
N PHE A 911 93.50 -60.93 -36.24
CA PHE A 911 94.73 -60.15 -36.13
C PHE A 911 95.11 -59.49 -37.46
N GLU A 912 95.65 -58.28 -37.40
CA GLU A 912 96.22 -57.60 -38.57
C GLU A 912 97.60 -58.13 -38.95
N GLY A 913 98.00 -57.86 -40.19
CA GLY A 913 99.33 -58.17 -40.72
C GLY A 913 100.43 -57.23 -40.23
N THR A 914 101.68 -57.68 -40.35
CA THR A 914 102.88 -56.98 -39.90
C THR A 914 104.14 -57.55 -40.58
N GLU A 915 105.23 -56.79 -40.63
CA GLU A 915 106.48 -57.16 -41.32
C GLU A 915 107.72 -56.84 -40.45
N ALA A 916 108.84 -57.54 -40.69
CA ALA A 916 110.13 -57.30 -40.05
C ALA A 916 111.31 -57.64 -41.00
N THR A 917 112.48 -57.04 -40.80
CA THR A 917 113.69 -57.26 -41.63
C THR A 917 114.94 -57.56 -40.80
N THR A 918 115.90 -58.27 -41.40
CA THR A 918 117.25 -58.54 -40.85
C THR A 918 118.29 -58.70 -41.98
N VAL A 919 119.58 -58.78 -41.66
CA VAL A 919 120.70 -58.82 -42.64
C VAL A 919 121.66 -60.00 -42.38
N GLN A 920 122.15 -60.65 -43.45
CA GLN A 920 123.01 -61.86 -43.42
C GLN A 920 124.22 -61.76 -44.37
N ALA A 921 125.42 -62.25 -44.02
CA ALA A 921 126.66 -62.14 -44.85
C ALA A 921 127.48 -63.46 -45.09
N VAL A 922 128.25 -63.59 -46.20
CA VAL A 922 128.91 -64.85 -46.71
C VAL A 922 130.29 -64.69 -47.46
N GLY A 923 131.29 -65.65 -47.34
CA GLY A 923 132.77 -65.57 -47.72
C GLY A 923 133.47 -66.56 -48.77
N VAL A 924 134.83 -66.80 -48.73
CA VAL A 924 135.75 -67.49 -49.77
C VAL A 924 136.97 -68.39 -49.22
N ALA A 925 137.91 -68.98 -50.05
CA ALA A 925 138.91 -70.08 -49.68
C ALA A 925 140.46 -69.96 -50.07
N GLU A 926 141.38 -70.90 -49.68
CA GLU A 926 142.91 -70.78 -49.59
C GLU A 926 143.87 -71.89 -50.24
N THR A 927 145.20 -71.64 -50.45
CA THR A 927 146.26 -72.51 -51.15
C THR A 927 147.74 -72.52 -50.60
N VAL A 928 148.69 -73.33 -51.15
CA VAL A 928 150.13 -73.58 -50.70
C VAL A 928 151.16 -73.91 -51.85
N VAL A 929 152.49 -73.58 -51.76
CA VAL A 929 153.58 -73.73 -52.83
C VAL A 929 155.00 -74.27 -52.40
N GLY A 930 155.81 -74.87 -53.31
CA GLY A 930 157.24 -75.33 -53.10
C GLY A 930 158.21 -75.34 -54.34
N VAL A 931 159.55 -75.52 -54.19
CA VAL A 931 160.60 -75.44 -55.28
C VAL A 931 161.85 -76.40 -55.12
N ALA A 932 162.55 -76.79 -56.22
CA ALA A 932 163.75 -77.67 -56.27
C ALA A 932 164.70 -77.45 -57.51
N SER A 933 165.91 -78.07 -57.54
CA SER A 933 166.94 -78.01 -58.63
C SER A 933 167.65 -79.36 -58.88
N ASP A 934 168.34 -79.54 -60.03
CA ASP A 934 168.92 -80.81 -60.50
C ASP A 934 170.43 -81.03 -60.30
N ALA A 935 171.29 -79.99 -60.32
CA ALA A 935 172.76 -80.15 -60.27
C ALA A 935 173.46 -79.05 -59.45
N ASN A 936 174.08 -79.40 -58.31
CA ASN A 936 174.66 -78.44 -57.35
C ASN A 936 175.68 -79.12 -56.41
N PRO A 937 176.95 -78.66 -56.29
CA PRO A 937 177.60 -77.55 -56.99
C PRO A 937 177.97 -77.85 -58.46
N SER A 938 178.31 -76.81 -59.23
CA SER A 938 178.81 -76.88 -60.61
C SER A 938 180.14 -76.11 -60.79
N VAL A 939 180.67 -76.01 -62.01
CA VAL A 939 181.92 -75.26 -62.34
C VAL A 939 181.62 -74.10 -63.29
N TYR A 940 182.47 -73.07 -63.33
CA TYR A 940 182.28 -71.88 -64.17
C TYR A 940 182.32 -72.27 -65.66
N GLY A 941 181.13 -72.45 -66.24
CA GLY A 941 180.90 -72.97 -67.58
C GLY A 941 179.66 -73.88 -67.74
N ASP A 942 179.04 -74.35 -66.65
CA ASP A 942 177.96 -75.36 -66.68
C ASP A 942 176.50 -74.79 -66.68
N THR A 943 175.50 -75.68 -66.86
CA THR A 943 174.04 -75.41 -67.00
C THR A 943 173.21 -76.23 -65.97
N VAL A 944 172.07 -75.70 -65.48
CA VAL A 944 171.26 -76.20 -64.33
C VAL A 944 169.73 -76.00 -64.53
N THR A 945 168.86 -76.89 -63.99
CA THR A 945 167.38 -76.89 -64.09
C THR A 945 166.67 -76.66 -62.73
N LEU A 946 165.44 -76.13 -62.73
CA LEU A 946 164.58 -75.76 -61.58
C LEU A 946 163.11 -76.23 -61.74
N THR A 947 162.42 -76.59 -60.64
CA THR A 947 161.01 -77.10 -60.61
C THR A 947 160.20 -76.57 -59.42
N ALA A 948 158.89 -76.34 -59.56
CA ALA A 948 157.97 -75.87 -58.50
C ALA A 948 156.56 -76.53 -58.50
N THR A 949 155.82 -76.48 -57.38
CA THR A 949 154.53 -77.21 -57.13
C THR A 949 153.50 -76.39 -56.33
N VAL A 950 152.17 -76.54 -56.57
CA VAL A 950 151.05 -75.77 -55.94
C VAL A 950 149.85 -76.68 -55.51
N ALA A 951 149.16 -76.41 -54.39
CA ALA A 951 147.98 -77.18 -53.91
C ALA A 951 146.94 -76.39 -53.06
N ASN A 952 145.72 -76.92 -52.89
CA ASN A 952 144.63 -76.34 -52.06
C ASN A 952 144.77 -76.68 -50.56
N ALA A 953 144.35 -75.77 -49.67
CA ALA A 953 144.45 -75.96 -48.21
C ALA A 953 143.39 -76.90 -47.59
N GLN A 954 142.22 -77.07 -48.23
CA GLN A 954 141.16 -77.97 -47.74
C GLN A 954 140.62 -78.92 -48.84
N PRO A 955 140.22 -80.17 -48.51
CA PRO A 955 139.66 -81.11 -49.49
C PRO A 955 138.25 -80.70 -49.95
N GLY A 956 137.95 -80.95 -51.23
CA GLY A 956 136.59 -80.80 -51.79
C GLY A 956 136.34 -79.52 -52.60
N VAL A 957 137.32 -78.61 -52.66
CA VAL A 957 137.29 -77.41 -53.52
C VAL A 957 138.01 -77.70 -54.85
N ALA A 958 137.65 -77.00 -55.94
CA ALA A 958 138.19 -77.22 -57.28
C ALA A 958 139.71 -76.91 -57.37
N ALA A 959 140.44 -77.57 -58.28
CA ALA A 959 141.90 -77.45 -58.35
C ALA A 959 142.38 -76.05 -58.79
N PRO A 960 143.52 -75.55 -58.26
CA PRO A 960 144.02 -74.19 -58.52
C PRO A 960 144.67 -74.06 -59.91
N THR A 961 144.63 -72.86 -60.49
CA THR A 961 145.10 -72.57 -61.87
C THR A 961 145.88 -71.25 -61.96
N GLY A 962 146.97 -71.18 -62.74
CA GLY A 962 147.72 -69.93 -62.94
C GLY A 962 149.21 -70.09 -63.26
N ASN A 963 150.04 -69.15 -62.78
CA ASN A 963 151.45 -69.03 -63.13
C ASN A 963 152.37 -69.14 -61.90
N VAL A 964 153.63 -69.58 -62.11
CA VAL A 964 154.70 -69.53 -61.11
C VAL A 964 155.95 -68.82 -61.65
N VAL A 965 156.56 -67.93 -60.85
CA VAL A 965 157.76 -67.14 -61.21
C VAL A 965 158.96 -67.56 -60.37
N PHE A 966 160.11 -67.85 -60.99
CA PHE A 966 161.37 -68.24 -60.34
C PHE A 966 162.35 -67.08 -60.22
N ARG A 967 163.02 -66.94 -59.07
CA ARG A 967 164.02 -65.89 -58.79
C ARG A 967 165.32 -66.45 -58.24
N SER A 968 166.41 -65.70 -58.40
CA SER A 968 167.72 -65.86 -57.74
C SER A 968 168.03 -64.56 -56.98
N GLY A 969 167.94 -64.60 -55.64
CA GLY A 969 167.77 -63.39 -54.85
C GLY A 969 166.50 -62.65 -55.27
N ASP A 970 166.61 -61.35 -55.56
CA ASP A 970 165.52 -60.53 -56.09
C ASP A 970 165.33 -60.66 -57.62
N ASP A 971 166.37 -61.12 -58.34
CA ASP A 971 166.41 -61.16 -59.80
C ASP A 971 165.62 -62.34 -60.37
N VAL A 972 164.83 -62.11 -61.42
CA VAL A 972 164.03 -63.17 -62.07
C VAL A 972 164.91 -63.98 -63.00
N VAL A 973 165.05 -65.28 -62.70
CA VAL A 973 165.73 -66.25 -63.59
C VAL A 973 164.77 -66.80 -64.65
N GLY A 974 163.45 -66.82 -64.37
CA GLY A 974 162.43 -67.17 -65.36
C GLY A 974 161.03 -67.36 -64.77
N GLN A 975 160.07 -67.84 -65.57
CA GLN A 975 158.70 -68.12 -65.14
C GLN A 975 158.07 -69.25 -65.97
N ALA A 976 157.11 -69.98 -65.39
CA ALA A 976 156.41 -71.09 -66.04
C ALA A 976 154.93 -71.17 -65.63
N GLN A 977 154.13 -71.90 -66.42
CA GLN A 977 152.71 -72.13 -66.14
C GLN A 977 152.52 -73.27 -65.12
N VAL A 978 151.49 -73.17 -64.29
CA VAL A 978 151.06 -74.29 -63.43
C VAL A 978 150.24 -75.27 -64.28
N VAL A 979 150.79 -76.46 -64.49
CA VAL A 979 150.11 -77.55 -65.20
C VAL A 979 149.78 -78.67 -64.21
N THR A 980 148.52 -79.09 -64.17
CA THR A 980 148.07 -80.20 -63.32
C THR A 980 148.06 -81.50 -64.12
N GLU A 981 149.00 -82.38 -63.83
CA GLU A 981 149.10 -83.73 -64.42
C GLU A 981 149.16 -84.76 -63.28
N ASP A 982 148.47 -85.89 -63.44
CA ASP A 982 148.26 -86.93 -62.41
C ASP A 982 147.89 -86.39 -61.00
N GLY A 983 147.10 -85.32 -60.97
CA GLY A 983 146.58 -84.70 -59.74
C GLY A 983 147.58 -83.79 -59.00
N THR A 984 148.76 -83.52 -59.57
CA THR A 984 149.77 -82.62 -58.99
C THR A 984 150.01 -81.44 -59.92
N SER A 985 149.98 -80.21 -59.39
CA SER A 985 150.11 -78.97 -60.16
C SER A 985 151.53 -78.41 -60.10
N THR A 986 152.28 -78.40 -61.22
CA THR A 986 153.74 -78.08 -61.24
C THR A 986 154.19 -77.14 -62.38
N ALA A 987 155.44 -76.65 -62.33
CA ALA A 987 156.08 -75.72 -63.28
C ALA A 987 157.63 -75.88 -63.32
N THR A 988 158.34 -75.68 -64.45
CA THR A 988 159.79 -75.99 -64.64
C THR A 988 160.60 -74.98 -65.51
N LEU A 989 161.94 -74.91 -65.37
CA LEU A 989 162.85 -73.93 -66.02
C LEU A 989 164.36 -74.37 -66.10
N GLU A 990 165.10 -74.05 -67.17
CA GLU A 990 166.58 -74.26 -67.34
C GLU A 990 167.40 -72.94 -67.34
N VAL A 991 168.68 -72.96 -66.91
CA VAL A 991 169.57 -71.78 -66.71
C VAL A 991 171.05 -72.08 -67.00
N GLU A 992 171.74 -71.25 -67.80
CA GLU A 992 173.18 -71.39 -68.14
C GLU A 992 174.06 -70.26 -67.58
N GLY A 993 175.38 -70.52 -67.42
CA GLY A 993 176.39 -69.46 -67.36
C GLY A 993 176.57 -68.74 -66.01
N LEU A 994 176.17 -69.39 -64.92
CA LEU A 994 176.31 -68.84 -63.56
C LEU A 994 177.78 -68.52 -63.22
N THR A 995 178.01 -67.37 -62.60
CA THR A 995 179.34 -66.94 -62.15
C THR A 995 179.82 -67.74 -60.93
N ALA A 996 181.14 -67.89 -60.82
CA ALA A 996 181.83 -68.46 -59.65
C ALA A 996 181.36 -67.78 -58.35
N GLY A 997 180.69 -68.52 -57.46
CA GLY A 997 179.95 -67.94 -56.33
C GLY A 997 178.79 -68.84 -55.89
N SER A 998 177.80 -68.25 -55.20
CA SER A 998 176.59 -68.95 -54.73
C SER A 998 175.33 -68.10 -54.93
N HIS A 999 174.18 -68.75 -55.18
CA HIS A 999 172.94 -68.13 -55.69
C HIS A 999 171.68 -68.71 -54.98
N ASP A 1000 170.70 -67.88 -54.59
CA ASP A 1000 169.55 -68.25 -53.73
C ASP A 1000 168.19 -68.26 -54.46
N ILE A 1001 167.58 -69.43 -54.72
CA ILE A 1001 166.42 -69.61 -55.62
C ILE A 1001 165.05 -69.67 -54.91
N THR A 1002 163.99 -69.03 -55.43
CA THR A 1002 162.58 -69.10 -54.93
C THR A 1002 161.51 -69.17 -56.05
N ALA A 1003 160.26 -69.55 -55.73
CA ALA A 1003 159.12 -69.65 -56.67
C ALA A 1003 157.75 -69.18 -56.08
N THR A 1004 156.97 -68.36 -56.81
CA THR A 1004 155.71 -67.71 -56.32
C THR A 1004 154.46 -67.96 -57.19
N TYR A 1005 153.29 -68.27 -56.61
CA TYR A 1005 151.96 -68.41 -57.24
C TYR A 1005 150.96 -67.30 -56.81
N SER A 1006 150.00 -66.92 -57.67
CA SER A 1006 149.20 -65.69 -57.50
C SER A 1006 147.72 -65.84 -57.08
N GLY A 1007 147.11 -67.03 -57.10
CA GLY A 1007 145.68 -67.23 -56.77
C GLY A 1007 144.67 -66.96 -57.91
N ASP A 1008 143.38 -67.22 -57.66
CA ASP A 1008 142.24 -67.08 -58.60
C ASP A 1008 140.93 -66.56 -57.94
N VAL A 1009 139.79 -66.61 -58.63
CA VAL A 1009 138.49 -66.07 -58.15
C VAL A 1009 137.83 -66.85 -57.01
N ALA A 1010 138.27 -68.08 -56.75
CA ALA A 1010 137.79 -68.94 -55.66
C ALA A 1010 138.88 -69.23 -54.61
N HIS A 1011 140.16 -68.97 -54.93
CA HIS A 1011 141.32 -69.37 -54.13
C HIS A 1011 142.38 -68.27 -53.96
N ALA A 1012 142.92 -68.11 -52.74
CA ALA A 1012 144.08 -67.24 -52.48
C ALA A 1012 145.42 -67.76 -53.10
N GLY A 1013 146.48 -66.93 -53.14
CA GLY A 1013 147.82 -67.26 -53.65
C GLY A 1013 148.93 -67.35 -52.56
N ASP A 1014 150.11 -67.88 -52.90
CA ASP A 1014 151.20 -68.24 -51.94
C ASP A 1014 152.63 -68.34 -52.58
N THR A 1015 153.71 -68.49 -51.79
CA THR A 1015 155.13 -68.50 -52.23
C THR A 1015 156.01 -69.57 -51.55
N SER A 1016 156.94 -70.17 -52.30
CA SER A 1016 157.86 -71.22 -51.83
C SER A 1016 158.98 -70.73 -50.89
N PRO A 1017 159.59 -71.65 -50.12
CA PRO A 1017 160.92 -71.47 -49.50
C PRO A 1017 162.08 -71.29 -50.51
N VAL A 1018 163.27 -70.96 -49.99
CA VAL A 1018 164.54 -70.67 -50.71
C VAL A 1018 165.43 -71.92 -50.92
N LEU A 1019 166.21 -71.97 -52.00
CA LEU A 1019 167.12 -73.06 -52.40
C LEU A 1019 168.50 -72.54 -52.91
N VAL A 1020 169.64 -72.94 -52.31
CA VAL A 1020 170.99 -72.36 -52.57
C VAL A 1020 171.84 -73.17 -53.57
N GLN A 1021 172.54 -72.53 -54.53
CA GLN A 1021 173.35 -73.08 -55.67
C GLN A 1021 174.84 -72.60 -55.67
N VAL A 1022 175.88 -73.28 -56.25
CA VAL A 1022 177.37 -72.98 -56.06
C VAL A 1022 178.37 -73.26 -57.27
N VAL A 1023 179.50 -72.49 -57.51
CA VAL A 1023 180.44 -72.45 -58.74
C VAL A 1023 182.00 -71.95 -58.59
N GLU A 1024 183.05 -72.21 -59.49
CA GLU A 1024 184.61 -71.96 -59.35
C GLU A 1024 185.60 -71.26 -60.46
N ARG A 1025 187.01 -71.38 -60.53
CA ARG A 1025 188.10 -70.49 -61.24
C ARG A 1025 189.42 -71.11 -62.00
N ALA A 1026 190.43 -70.35 -62.60
CA ALA A 1026 191.57 -70.79 -63.57
C ALA A 1026 193.11 -70.22 -63.54
N GLN A 1027 194.00 -70.25 -64.64
CA GLN A 1027 195.56 -70.19 -64.68
C GLN A 1027 196.41 -69.64 -65.97
N PRO A 1028 197.71 -69.10 -65.93
CA PRO A 1028 198.55 -68.45 -67.06
C PRO A 1028 200.15 -68.69 -67.24
N THR A 1029 200.98 -67.88 -68.02
CA THR A 1029 202.45 -68.09 -68.49
C THR A 1029 203.43 -66.82 -68.67
N LEU A 1030 204.81 -66.88 -68.54
CA LEU A 1030 205.85 -65.73 -68.61
C LEU A 1030 207.31 -66.03 -69.19
N VAL A 1031 208.10 -65.06 -69.78
CA VAL A 1031 209.50 -65.16 -70.41
C VAL A 1031 210.43 -63.87 -70.33
N ALA A 1032 211.79 -63.93 -70.52
CA ALA A 1032 212.82 -62.82 -70.46
C ALA A 1032 213.91 -62.80 -71.61
N HIS A 1033 214.69 -61.69 -71.83
CA HIS A 1033 215.65 -61.45 -72.97
C HIS A 1033 217.05 -60.79 -72.63
N ASP A 1034 217.97 -60.60 -73.60
CA ASP A 1034 219.40 -60.18 -73.46
C ASP A 1034 219.74 -58.65 -73.33
N ILE A 1035 221.00 -58.31 -72.98
CA ILE A 1035 221.54 -56.95 -72.68
C ILE A 1035 222.29 -56.28 -73.88
N ALA A 1036 222.22 -54.94 -74.02
CA ALA A 1036 222.97 -54.15 -75.02
C ALA A 1036 223.67 -52.89 -74.46
N ASP A 1037 224.87 -52.56 -74.98
CA ASP A 1037 225.77 -51.48 -74.48
C ASP A 1037 226.50 -50.71 -75.63
N PRO A 1038 226.23 -49.40 -75.87
CA PRO A 1038 226.80 -48.64 -76.98
C PRO A 1038 227.95 -47.66 -76.60
N VAL A 1039 229.07 -47.73 -77.32
CA VAL A 1039 230.39 -47.13 -77.00
C VAL A 1039 230.51 -45.60 -77.21
N VAL A 1040 229.47 -44.80 -76.93
CA VAL A 1040 229.51 -43.32 -77.12
C VAL A 1040 228.96 -42.51 -75.95
N ASP A 1041 227.99 -43.04 -75.18
CA ASP A 1041 227.40 -42.40 -74.01
C ASP A 1041 227.22 -43.41 -72.85
N ASN A 1042 227.15 -42.94 -71.61
CA ASN A 1042 227.43 -43.76 -70.42
C ASN A 1042 226.25 -44.64 -69.86
N TYR A 1043 225.60 -45.55 -70.64
CA TYR A 1043 224.45 -46.40 -70.18
C TYR A 1043 224.16 -47.74 -70.94
N SER A 1044 223.43 -48.71 -70.33
CA SER A 1044 223.08 -50.09 -70.82
C SER A 1044 221.55 -50.47 -70.66
N ARG A 1045 221.01 -51.58 -71.22
CA ARG A 1045 219.53 -51.92 -71.35
C ARG A 1045 219.05 -53.38 -71.02
N VAL A 1046 217.77 -53.62 -70.63
CA VAL A 1046 217.12 -54.96 -70.29
C VAL A 1046 215.60 -55.14 -70.69
N GLU A 1047 215.07 -56.36 -70.99
CA GLU A 1047 213.71 -56.64 -71.64
C GLU A 1047 212.96 -58.01 -71.30
N ALA A 1048 211.60 -58.17 -71.42
CA ALA A 1048 210.77 -59.41 -71.11
C ALA A 1048 209.30 -59.53 -71.71
N THR A 1049 208.55 -60.68 -71.58
CA THR A 1049 207.17 -60.96 -72.17
C THR A 1049 206.16 -61.91 -71.37
N LEU A 1050 204.80 -61.76 -71.41
CA LEU A 1050 203.73 -62.51 -70.63
C LEU A 1050 202.39 -62.92 -71.39
N THR A 1051 201.77 -64.10 -71.13
CA THR A 1051 200.50 -64.61 -71.79
C THR A 1051 199.52 -65.49 -70.91
N GLY A 1052 198.28 -65.76 -71.37
CA GLY A 1052 197.16 -66.44 -70.66
C GLY A 1052 196.57 -67.71 -71.33
N LEU A 1053 195.37 -68.18 -70.90
CA LEU A 1053 194.71 -69.40 -71.44
C LEU A 1053 194.52 -69.29 -72.97
N GLY A 1054 195.02 -70.29 -73.71
CA GLY A 1054 195.00 -70.29 -75.18
C GLY A 1054 196.17 -69.54 -75.84
N GLY A 1055 197.03 -68.88 -75.07
CA GLY A 1055 198.23 -68.17 -75.57
C GLY A 1055 198.06 -66.66 -75.79
N GLU A 1056 196.87 -66.11 -75.50
CA GLU A 1056 196.56 -64.68 -75.68
C GLU A 1056 197.45 -63.78 -74.79
N PRO A 1057 197.93 -62.62 -75.29
CA PRO A 1057 198.84 -61.75 -74.55
C PRO A 1057 198.15 -61.04 -73.38
N LEU A 1058 198.81 -61.05 -72.21
CA LEU A 1058 198.32 -60.38 -71.01
C LEU A 1058 198.88 -58.96 -70.94
N ALA A 1059 198.18 -58.04 -71.59
CA ALA A 1059 198.52 -56.62 -71.62
C ALA A 1059 198.26 -55.90 -70.29
N GLY A 1060 198.98 -54.80 -70.04
CA GLY A 1060 198.77 -53.93 -68.88
C GLY A 1060 199.23 -54.50 -67.54
N GLN A 1061 199.98 -55.60 -67.54
CA GLN A 1061 200.46 -56.28 -66.33
C GLN A 1061 201.86 -55.77 -65.96
N ALA A 1062 202.13 -55.57 -64.67
CA ALA A 1062 203.43 -55.06 -64.21
C ALA A 1062 204.48 -56.17 -64.11
N LEU A 1063 205.68 -55.93 -64.67
CA LEU A 1063 206.87 -56.79 -64.58
C LEU A 1063 208.03 -56.03 -63.92
N VAL A 1064 208.69 -56.66 -62.94
CA VAL A 1064 209.78 -56.05 -62.13
C VAL A 1064 211.13 -56.65 -62.50
N PHE A 1065 212.13 -55.81 -62.81
CA PHE A 1065 213.48 -56.22 -63.21
C PHE A 1065 214.52 -55.96 -62.11
N THR A 1066 215.41 -56.93 -61.85
CA THR A 1066 216.38 -56.90 -60.72
C THR A 1066 217.78 -57.41 -61.11
N THR A 1067 218.83 -56.91 -60.45
CA THR A 1067 220.23 -57.34 -60.71
C THR A 1067 220.50 -58.78 -60.28
N GLY A 1068 221.34 -59.50 -61.02
CA GLY A 1068 221.88 -60.80 -60.59
C GLY A 1068 222.55 -60.76 -59.20
N PRO A 1069 222.50 -61.87 -58.43
CA PRO A 1069 222.94 -61.88 -57.04
C PRO A 1069 224.47 -61.89 -56.88
N VAL A 1070 225.05 -60.73 -56.57
CA VAL A 1070 226.44 -60.65 -56.10
C VAL A 1070 226.56 -61.27 -54.69
N LEU A 1071 227.73 -61.82 -54.36
CA LEU A 1071 228.08 -62.70 -53.20
C LEU A 1071 227.83 -62.16 -51.76
N ASN A 1072 226.96 -61.18 -51.55
CA ASN A 1072 226.46 -60.76 -50.24
C ASN A 1072 224.94 -60.44 -50.22
N GLY A 1073 224.16 -61.00 -51.16
CA GLY A 1073 222.69 -61.09 -51.05
C GLY A 1073 221.89 -59.81 -51.37
N GLY A 1074 222.54 -58.72 -51.76
CA GLY A 1074 221.89 -57.46 -52.13
C GLY A 1074 221.37 -57.46 -53.57
N VAL A 1075 220.21 -58.09 -53.82
CA VAL A 1075 219.47 -57.95 -55.09
C VAL A 1075 218.89 -56.53 -55.13
N THR A 1076 219.28 -55.71 -56.10
CA THR A 1076 218.74 -54.34 -56.22
C THR A 1076 217.85 -54.22 -57.45
N SER A 1077 216.71 -53.53 -57.31
CA SER A 1077 215.83 -53.29 -58.46
C SER A 1077 216.54 -52.39 -59.47
N VAL A 1078 216.50 -52.82 -60.72
CA VAL A 1078 217.05 -52.09 -61.86
C VAL A 1078 215.97 -51.17 -62.42
N CYS A 1079 214.76 -51.71 -62.63
CA CYS A 1079 213.58 -50.96 -63.06
C CYS A 1079 212.30 -51.82 -62.95
N THR A 1080 211.16 -51.21 -63.26
CA THR A 1080 209.87 -51.89 -63.44
C THR A 1080 209.27 -51.41 -64.76
N ALA A 1081 208.66 -52.31 -65.54
CA ALA A 1081 207.99 -51.97 -66.78
C ALA A 1081 206.68 -52.76 -66.93
N VAL A 1082 205.69 -52.15 -67.58
CA VAL A 1082 204.36 -52.74 -67.79
C VAL A 1082 204.30 -53.38 -69.18
N THR A 1083 203.66 -54.54 -69.29
CA THR A 1083 203.46 -55.22 -70.57
C THR A 1083 202.61 -54.38 -71.52
N ASN A 1084 203.09 -54.22 -72.75
CA ASN A 1084 202.32 -53.60 -73.83
C ASN A 1084 201.19 -54.55 -74.33
N ALA A 1085 200.51 -54.17 -75.41
CA ALA A 1085 199.46 -54.98 -76.03
C ALA A 1085 199.92 -56.40 -76.45
N ASP A 1086 201.20 -56.56 -76.76
CA ASP A 1086 201.84 -57.83 -77.17
C ASP A 1086 202.42 -58.61 -75.97
N GLY A 1087 202.17 -58.16 -74.75
CA GLY A 1087 202.67 -58.78 -73.52
C GLY A 1087 204.11 -58.41 -73.14
N TYR A 1088 204.76 -57.43 -73.79
CA TYR A 1088 206.22 -57.19 -73.73
C TYR A 1088 206.65 -55.88 -73.01
N ALA A 1089 207.84 -55.84 -72.39
CA ALA A 1089 208.34 -54.75 -71.52
C ALA A 1089 209.89 -54.54 -71.54
N LYS A 1090 210.41 -53.32 -71.29
CA LYS A 1090 211.88 -52.97 -71.32
C LYS A 1090 212.31 -51.68 -70.57
N CYS A 1091 213.62 -51.48 -70.25
CA CYS A 1091 214.18 -50.25 -69.63
C CYS A 1091 215.73 -50.01 -69.79
N ASP A 1092 216.24 -48.81 -69.40
CA ASP A 1092 217.64 -48.33 -69.50
C ASP A 1092 218.34 -48.02 -68.13
N VAL A 1093 219.68 -48.14 -68.03
CA VAL A 1093 220.47 -48.14 -66.76
C VAL A 1093 221.88 -47.45 -66.83
N PRO A 1094 222.38 -46.66 -65.84
CA PRO A 1094 223.63 -45.87 -65.97
C PRO A 1094 224.98 -46.56 -65.61
N LEU A 1095 226.08 -46.20 -66.30
CA LEU A 1095 227.40 -46.89 -66.23
C LEU A 1095 228.13 -46.98 -64.88
N ARG A 1096 227.79 -46.21 -63.83
CA ARG A 1096 228.36 -46.47 -62.48
C ARG A 1096 228.02 -47.88 -61.98
N TRP A 1097 227.01 -48.49 -62.58
CA TRP A 1097 226.53 -49.85 -62.32
C TRP A 1097 226.87 -50.84 -63.46
N GLY A 1098 227.59 -50.43 -64.50
CA GLY A 1098 228.02 -51.33 -65.57
C GLY A 1098 228.86 -52.51 -65.02
N ALA A 1099 229.68 -52.24 -63.99
CA ALA A 1099 230.43 -53.27 -63.26
C ALA A 1099 229.58 -54.22 -62.38
N LEU A 1100 228.28 -53.94 -62.20
CA LEU A 1100 227.32 -54.80 -61.51
C LEU A 1100 226.42 -55.58 -62.49
N ILE A 1101 226.18 -55.04 -63.69
CA ILE A 1101 225.29 -55.63 -64.71
C ILE A 1101 225.95 -56.80 -65.46
N MET A 1102 227.29 -56.94 -65.43
CA MET A 1102 228.03 -58.10 -65.95
C MET A 1102 227.72 -59.46 -65.24
N GLN A 1103 226.62 -59.57 -64.49
CA GLN A 1103 226.18 -60.78 -63.78
C GLN A 1103 224.73 -61.23 -64.10
N GLY A 1104 223.99 -60.56 -64.99
CA GLY A 1104 222.62 -60.95 -65.39
C GLY A 1104 221.46 -60.27 -64.64
N PHE A 1105 220.19 -60.64 -64.93
CA PHE A 1105 218.96 -60.08 -64.34
C PHE A 1105 217.74 -61.05 -64.29
N GLN A 1106 216.68 -60.72 -63.51
CA GLN A 1106 215.45 -61.52 -63.30
C GLN A 1106 214.13 -60.71 -63.49
N VAL A 1107 212.98 -61.36 -63.79
CA VAL A 1107 211.64 -60.76 -64.00
C VAL A 1107 210.44 -61.57 -63.43
N ALA A 1108 209.32 -60.94 -62.98
CA ALA A 1108 208.17 -61.60 -62.30
C ALA A 1108 206.75 -60.97 -62.51
N PHE A 1109 205.67 -61.77 -62.31
CA PHE A 1109 204.21 -61.43 -62.41
C PHE A 1109 203.33 -62.07 -61.29
N ALA A 1110 202.16 -61.48 -60.97
CA ALA A 1110 201.42 -61.69 -59.71
C ALA A 1110 199.96 -62.25 -59.70
N GLY A 1111 199.23 -62.41 -60.82
CA GLY A 1111 197.87 -63.03 -60.88
C GLY A 1111 196.64 -62.09 -60.76
N ASN A 1112 195.41 -62.61 -60.94
CA ASN A 1112 194.12 -61.85 -60.92
C ASN A 1112 192.85 -62.70 -60.57
N ASP A 1113 191.64 -62.15 -60.75
CA ASP A 1113 190.37 -62.79 -60.38
C ASP A 1113 189.95 -64.03 -61.19
N SER A 1114 190.54 -64.25 -62.36
CA SER A 1114 190.25 -65.44 -63.19
C SER A 1114 191.49 -66.35 -63.35
N TYR A 1115 192.69 -65.89 -62.96
CA TYR A 1115 193.99 -66.49 -63.28
C TYR A 1115 195.08 -66.30 -62.18
N ALA A 1116 196.12 -67.16 -62.12
CA ALA A 1116 197.15 -67.22 -61.06
C ALA A 1116 198.56 -66.56 -61.39
N PRO A 1117 199.61 -66.61 -60.51
CA PRO A 1117 200.96 -65.91 -60.66
C PRO A 1117 202.15 -66.63 -61.42
N ALA A 1118 203.28 -65.95 -61.79
CA ALA A 1118 204.47 -66.52 -62.56
C ALA A 1118 205.87 -65.74 -62.53
N VAL A 1119 207.06 -66.32 -62.91
CA VAL A 1119 208.48 -65.75 -62.81
C VAL A 1119 209.53 -66.24 -63.89
N ALA A 1120 210.60 -65.49 -64.28
CA ALA A 1120 211.71 -65.86 -65.26
C ALA A 1120 213.12 -65.11 -65.14
N GLU A 1121 214.24 -65.52 -65.81
CA GLU A 1121 215.67 -65.02 -65.67
C GLU A 1121 216.57 -64.93 -66.95
N ALA A 1122 217.71 -64.17 -66.95
CA ALA A 1122 218.73 -64.04 -68.02
C ALA A 1122 220.21 -63.69 -67.59
N PRO A 1123 221.30 -64.32 -68.12
CA PRO A 1123 222.73 -64.09 -67.73
C PRO A 1123 223.62 -63.27 -68.71
N TYR A 1124 224.83 -62.84 -68.31
CA TYR A 1124 225.82 -62.09 -69.15
C TYR A 1124 226.96 -62.97 -69.71
N TYR A 1125 227.41 -62.69 -70.94
CA TYR A 1125 228.52 -63.38 -71.65
C TYR A 1125 229.59 -62.36 -72.10
N ASP A 1126 230.88 -62.62 -71.85
CA ASP A 1126 232.00 -61.85 -72.45
C ASP A 1126 232.30 -62.40 -73.84
N PRO A 1127 232.17 -61.62 -74.94
CA PRO A 1127 232.34 -62.11 -76.30
C PRO A 1127 233.80 -62.38 -76.72
N ASN A 1128 234.74 -62.52 -75.78
CA ASN A 1128 236.11 -62.99 -76.01
C ASN A 1128 236.39 -64.42 -75.50
N ASP A 1129 235.37 -65.17 -75.06
CA ASP A 1129 235.43 -66.61 -74.74
C ASP A 1129 234.38 -67.41 -75.56
#